data_AF-A0A1B1TTD8-F1
#
_entry.id   AF-A0A1B1TTD8-F1
#
_cell.length_a   1.000
_cell.length_b   1.000
_cell.length_c   1.000
_cell.angle_alpha   90.00
_cell.angle_beta   90.00
_cell.angle_gamma   90.00
#
_symmetry.space_group_name_H-M   'P 1'
#
loop_
_entity.id
_entity.type
_entity.pdbx_description
1 polymer ?
#
loop_
_entity_poly.entity_id
_entity_poly.type
_entity_poly.pdbx_seq_one_letter_code
_entity_poly.pdbx_strand_id
1 'polypeptide(L)'
;MAQQADVLILGGGIIGLAIAVELQQQGCAVTILNRNFTEAACHAAAGMLAPEAEGLTGTMLELGRRSRNMYADWCRKIEQLSGVDVGYLPCGIFAPKSVAPSQTTTDSASVWLDRAQLAHHEPGFGDGVVGAWWHPEDGQVDNRRLSQALLQAARGLGVVIKEGVTVLGLQQIQGQVQAVQTDQGLFQASHYVLAAGSWSSQIIPLPVFPIKGEMMSLRMPNPEALRRVIFGDNLYLVPRTNGTLIIGATAETVKWQPNNTPQGIQTLLNKAIQLLPKLKDWEITELWWGFRPATPDEKPILGASPCENLTYATGHYRNGILLAPITAKLIGDRLIRNQEDSLLQHFSYQRFLDNSTHQTMQNGHNSQNGQNGSMPSFFISPKTTTATPNSTETPDQLVIAGRRFTSRLMTGTGKYPSIPAMQQSVEASGCEIVTVAVRRVQTKAPGHEGLAEALDWQKIWMLPNTAGCKTAEEAIRVARLGREMARLLGQEDNNFVKLEVIPDARYLLPDPIGTLEAAEQLVKEGFAVLPYINADPLLAKRLEEVGCATVMPLGSPIGSGQGIQNEANIKIIIEQSKVPVVIDAGIGSPSEAAYGMELGADALLVNSAIALAKDPVQMGRAMGLATTAGRLAYLAGRIPVQHIASASSPQTGLVST
;
A
#
# COMPACT_ATOMS: atom_id res chain seq x y z
N MET A 1 -26.69 5.43 24.38
CA MET A 1 -25.89 4.36 23.74
C MET A 1 -26.01 4.58 22.24
N ALA A 2 -24.89 4.79 21.54
CA ALA A 2 -24.92 4.92 20.08
C ALA A 2 -25.47 3.62 19.49
N GLN A 3 -26.44 3.71 18.58
CA GLN A 3 -27.06 2.56 17.95
C GLN A 3 -26.00 1.84 17.10
N GLN A 4 -25.76 0.56 17.39
CA GLN A 4 -24.79 -0.26 16.66
C GLN A 4 -25.21 -0.36 15.20
N ALA A 5 -24.31 -0.07 14.25
CA ALA A 5 -24.62 -0.18 12.82
C ALA A 5 -24.84 -1.66 12.45
N ASP A 6 -25.98 -1.96 11.83
CA ASP A 6 -26.39 -3.32 11.46
C ASP A 6 -26.11 -3.58 9.98
N VAL A 7 -25.26 -4.57 9.68
CA VAL A 7 -24.76 -4.85 8.33
C VAL A 7 -25.09 -6.28 7.90
N LEU A 8 -25.75 -6.43 6.76
CA LEU A 8 -26.06 -7.72 6.15
C LEU A 8 -25.16 -8.00 4.94
N ILE A 9 -24.34 -9.04 5.03
CA ILE A 9 -23.42 -9.47 3.99
C ILE A 9 -24.02 -10.64 3.20
N LEU A 10 -24.06 -10.50 1.88
CA LEU A 10 -24.62 -11.46 0.94
C LEU A 10 -23.50 -12.30 0.34
N GLY A 11 -23.22 -13.46 0.94
CA GLY A 11 -22.17 -14.40 0.54
C GLY A 11 -21.12 -14.64 1.63
N GLY A 12 -20.93 -15.91 1.98
CA GLY A 12 -19.96 -16.37 2.99
C GLY A 12 -18.61 -16.81 2.43
N GLY A 13 -18.24 -16.37 1.22
CA GLY A 13 -16.89 -16.64 0.69
C GLY A 13 -15.82 -15.88 1.48
N ILE A 14 -14.55 -16.07 1.10
CA ILE A 14 -13.42 -15.44 1.79
C ILE A 14 -13.53 -13.91 1.91
N ILE A 15 -14.05 -13.24 0.87
CA ILE A 15 -14.26 -11.79 0.86
C ILE A 15 -15.32 -11.38 1.89
N GLY A 16 -16.48 -12.05 1.88
CA GLY A 16 -17.57 -11.77 2.81
C GLY A 16 -17.16 -12.03 4.26
N LEU A 17 -16.48 -13.14 4.53
CA LEU A 17 -15.96 -13.45 5.86
C LEU A 17 -14.90 -12.44 6.33
N ALA A 18 -13.97 -12.05 5.45
CA ALA A 18 -12.94 -11.06 5.80
C ALA A 18 -13.57 -9.69 6.13
N ILE A 19 -14.53 -9.22 5.33
CA ILE A 19 -15.29 -7.99 5.61
C ILE A 19 -16.06 -8.12 6.93
N ALA A 20 -16.69 -9.26 7.19
CA ALA A 20 -17.46 -9.48 8.41
C ALA A 20 -16.59 -9.35 9.68
N VAL A 21 -15.42 -10.01 9.68
CA VAL A 21 -14.46 -9.91 10.79
C VAL A 21 -14.01 -8.47 10.98
N GLU A 22 -13.66 -7.76 9.91
CA GLU A 22 -13.21 -6.38 9.98
C GLU A 22 -14.30 -5.45 10.54
N LEU A 23 -15.54 -5.54 10.05
CA LEU A 23 -16.66 -4.72 10.51
C LEU A 23 -17.06 -5.03 11.96
N GLN A 24 -17.09 -6.31 12.34
CA GLN A 24 -17.42 -6.73 13.71
C GLN A 24 -16.40 -6.19 14.71
N GLN A 25 -15.10 -6.19 14.36
CA GLN A 25 -14.06 -5.61 15.21
C GLN A 25 -14.13 -4.08 15.32
N GLN A 26 -14.73 -3.42 14.34
CA GLN A 26 -15.01 -1.99 14.37
C GLN A 26 -16.33 -1.66 15.07
N GLY A 27 -17.00 -2.66 15.65
CA GLY A 27 -18.18 -2.48 16.48
C GLY A 27 -19.51 -2.61 15.75
N CYS A 28 -19.56 -3.07 14.50
CA CYS A 28 -20.83 -3.36 13.82
C CYS A 28 -21.49 -4.63 14.34
N ALA A 29 -22.81 -4.70 14.21
CA ALA A 29 -23.53 -5.97 14.27
C ALA A 29 -23.58 -6.53 12.85
N VAL A 30 -23.01 -7.71 12.62
CA VAL A 30 -22.89 -8.28 11.28
C VAL A 30 -23.64 -9.60 11.16
N THR A 31 -24.45 -9.73 10.11
CA THR A 31 -25.07 -11.00 9.69
C THR A 31 -24.58 -11.39 8.29
N ILE A 32 -24.23 -12.66 8.09
CA ILE A 32 -23.89 -13.22 6.78
C ILE A 32 -25.01 -14.17 6.33
N LEU A 33 -25.52 -13.97 5.12
CA LEU A 33 -26.35 -14.94 4.43
C LEU A 33 -25.49 -15.76 3.48
N ASN A 34 -25.51 -17.09 3.63
CA ASN A 34 -24.71 -17.99 2.81
C ASN A 34 -25.53 -19.21 2.39
N ARG A 35 -25.60 -19.47 1.08
CA ARG A 35 -26.25 -20.67 0.53
C ARG A 35 -25.44 -21.92 0.86
N ASN A 36 -24.17 -21.93 0.47
CA ASN A 36 -23.30 -23.10 0.61
C ASN A 36 -21.82 -22.68 0.56
N PHE A 37 -21.04 -23.07 1.56
CA PHE A 37 -19.60 -22.76 1.62
C PHE A 37 -18.77 -23.54 0.59
N THR A 38 -19.21 -24.74 0.16
CA THR A 38 -18.43 -25.55 -0.79
C THR A 38 -18.49 -25.00 -2.22
N GLU A 39 -19.52 -24.20 -2.53
CA GLU A 39 -19.62 -23.49 -3.81
C GLU A 39 -18.67 -22.28 -3.88
N ALA A 40 -18.17 -21.79 -2.76
CA ALA A 40 -17.32 -20.60 -2.77
C ALA A 40 -16.02 -20.85 -3.56
N ALA A 41 -15.65 -19.89 -4.42
CA ALA A 41 -14.42 -19.95 -5.21
C ALA A 41 -13.16 -20.18 -4.36
N CYS A 42 -13.16 -19.72 -3.10
CA CYS A 42 -12.06 -19.92 -2.17
C CYS A 42 -11.81 -21.39 -1.85
N HIS A 43 -12.84 -22.25 -1.86
CA HIS A 43 -12.69 -23.69 -1.62
C HIS A 43 -11.86 -24.37 -2.72
N ALA A 44 -12.03 -23.91 -3.96
CA ALA A 44 -11.35 -24.44 -5.13
C ALA A 44 -9.98 -23.81 -5.39
N ALA A 45 -9.72 -22.61 -4.86
CA ALA A 45 -8.49 -21.85 -5.10
C ALA A 45 -7.22 -22.60 -4.64
N ALA A 46 -6.06 -22.15 -5.12
CA ALA A 46 -4.76 -22.68 -4.70
C ALA A 46 -4.09 -21.86 -3.59
N GLY A 47 -4.61 -20.66 -3.29
CA GLY A 47 -4.07 -19.83 -2.21
C GLY A 47 -2.70 -19.21 -2.48
N MET A 48 -2.33 -18.95 -3.74
CA MET A 48 -1.14 -18.17 -4.07
C MET A 48 -1.34 -16.70 -3.73
N LEU A 49 -0.26 -16.06 -3.27
CA LEU A 49 -0.18 -14.64 -2.91
C LEU A 49 0.83 -13.99 -3.84
N ALA A 50 0.41 -13.81 -5.10
CA ALA A 50 1.33 -13.72 -6.23
C ALA A 50 1.08 -12.52 -7.17
N PRO A 51 1.09 -11.26 -6.69
CA PRO A 51 0.92 -10.11 -7.56
C PRO A 51 1.97 -10.06 -8.68
N GLU A 52 3.22 -10.39 -8.34
CA GLU A 52 4.34 -10.34 -9.26
C GLU A 52 4.39 -11.55 -10.19
N ALA A 53 4.34 -12.77 -9.66
CA ALA A 53 4.44 -13.98 -10.48
C ALA A 53 3.26 -14.14 -11.46
N GLU A 54 2.06 -13.66 -11.09
CA GLU A 54 0.90 -13.64 -12.00
C GLU A 54 0.93 -12.48 -13.00
N GLY A 55 1.92 -11.60 -12.94
CA GLY A 55 2.08 -10.50 -13.89
C GLY A 55 1.00 -9.43 -13.78
N LEU A 56 0.50 -9.15 -12.57
CA LEU A 56 -0.42 -8.03 -12.38
C LEU A 56 0.26 -6.71 -12.78
N THR A 57 -0.51 -5.76 -13.28
CA THR A 57 -0.02 -4.46 -13.74
C THR A 57 -0.90 -3.31 -13.23
N GLY A 58 -0.36 -2.08 -13.26
CA GLY A 58 -1.09 -0.86 -12.90
C GLY A 58 -1.75 -0.95 -11.50
N THR A 59 -3.00 -0.50 -11.41
CA THR A 59 -3.75 -0.46 -10.15
C THR A 59 -4.03 -1.84 -9.56
N MET A 60 -4.06 -2.90 -10.38
CA MET A 60 -4.20 -4.28 -9.88
C MET A 60 -2.91 -4.75 -9.19
N LEU A 61 -1.75 -4.40 -9.74
CA LEU A 61 -0.46 -4.70 -9.09
C LEU A 61 -0.34 -3.97 -7.76
N GLU A 62 -0.71 -2.69 -7.74
CA GLU A 62 -0.69 -1.88 -6.53
C GLU A 62 -1.62 -2.47 -5.44
N LEU A 63 -2.87 -2.78 -5.80
CA LEU A 63 -3.83 -3.39 -4.89
C LEU A 63 -3.32 -4.76 -4.39
N GLY A 64 -2.76 -5.57 -5.29
CA GLY A 64 -2.17 -6.87 -4.98
C GLY A 64 -1.00 -6.77 -4.01
N ARG A 65 -0.05 -5.85 -4.24
CA ARG A 65 1.11 -5.61 -3.36
C ARG A 65 0.70 -5.10 -1.99
N ARG A 66 -0.21 -4.12 -1.93
CA ARG A 66 -0.76 -3.63 -0.66
C ARG A 66 -1.37 -4.78 0.13
N SER A 67 -2.17 -5.62 -0.53
CA SER A 67 -2.78 -6.78 0.11
C SER A 67 -1.74 -7.83 0.55
N ARG A 68 -0.78 -8.19 -0.30
CA ARG A 68 0.33 -9.12 0.01
C ARG A 68 1.08 -8.67 1.26
N ASN A 69 1.40 -7.39 1.37
CA ASN A 69 2.13 -6.83 2.50
C ASN A 69 1.34 -6.89 3.82
N MET A 70 0.01 -7.00 3.76
CA MET A 70 -0.84 -7.18 4.95
C MET A 70 -0.88 -8.63 5.45
N TYR A 71 -0.47 -9.62 4.65
CA TYR A 71 -0.76 -11.03 4.96
C TYR A 71 -0.15 -11.54 6.25
N ALA A 72 1.11 -11.21 6.52
CA ALA A 72 1.79 -11.71 7.72
C ALA A 72 1.04 -11.28 9.00
N ASP A 73 0.65 -10.02 9.08
CA ASP A 73 -0.06 -9.47 10.24
C ASP A 73 -1.52 -9.93 10.28
N TRP A 74 -2.16 -9.95 9.12
CA TRP A 74 -3.55 -10.37 8.99
C TRP A 74 -3.73 -11.85 9.36
N CYS A 75 -2.86 -12.74 8.88
CA CYS A 75 -2.88 -14.15 9.25
C CYS A 75 -2.68 -14.32 10.76
N ARG A 76 -1.67 -13.69 11.37
CA ARG A 76 -1.47 -13.75 12.84
C ARG A 76 -2.71 -13.30 13.61
N LYS A 77 -3.35 -12.21 13.17
CA LYS A 77 -4.59 -11.71 13.77
C LYS A 77 -5.73 -12.71 13.66
N ILE A 78 -5.95 -13.31 12.48
CA ILE A 78 -7.01 -14.31 12.28
C ILE A 78 -6.73 -15.58 13.08
N GLU A 79 -5.48 -16.03 13.15
CA GLU A 79 -5.06 -17.18 13.97
C GLU A 79 -5.30 -16.93 15.46
N GLN A 80 -5.00 -15.72 15.95
CA GLN A 80 -5.27 -15.34 17.33
C GLN A 80 -6.77 -15.35 17.66
N LEU A 81 -7.61 -14.90 16.72
CA LEU A 81 -9.06 -14.85 16.90
C LEU A 81 -9.75 -16.22 16.79
N SER A 82 -9.18 -17.12 15.99
CA SER A 82 -9.80 -18.41 15.65
C SER A 82 -9.18 -19.60 16.38
N GLY A 83 -7.92 -19.51 16.78
CA GLY A 83 -7.13 -20.64 17.25
C GLY A 83 -6.71 -21.61 16.14
N VAL A 84 -6.89 -21.25 14.86
CA VAL A 84 -6.58 -22.11 13.70
C VAL A 84 -5.44 -21.53 12.90
N ASP A 85 -4.31 -22.24 12.83
CA ASP A 85 -3.21 -21.94 11.91
C ASP A 85 -3.71 -21.94 10.45
N VAL A 86 -3.40 -20.89 9.72
CA VAL A 86 -3.88 -20.68 8.34
C VAL A 86 -2.89 -21.20 7.30
N GLY A 87 -1.70 -21.64 7.70
CA GLY A 87 -0.70 -22.19 6.79
C GLY A 87 -0.12 -21.13 5.83
N TYR A 88 0.09 -19.91 6.30
CA TYR A 88 0.77 -18.85 5.53
C TYR A 88 2.27 -19.14 5.40
N LEU A 89 2.81 -19.03 4.18
CA LEU A 89 4.22 -19.25 3.87
C LEU A 89 4.73 -18.16 2.91
N PRO A 90 5.65 -17.28 3.34
CA PRO A 90 6.37 -16.35 2.47
C PRO A 90 7.52 -17.07 1.74
N CYS A 91 7.18 -18.06 0.91
CA CYS A 91 8.18 -18.99 0.34
C CYS A 91 8.83 -18.51 -0.96
N GLY A 92 8.39 -17.39 -1.53
CA GLY A 92 8.70 -16.98 -2.89
C GLY A 92 8.04 -17.88 -3.94
N ILE A 93 8.07 -17.43 -5.20
CA ILE A 93 7.53 -18.15 -6.35
C ILE A 93 8.54 -18.18 -7.49
N PHE A 94 8.68 -19.34 -8.15
CA PHE A 94 9.41 -19.46 -9.40
C PHE A 94 8.46 -19.44 -10.60
N ALA A 95 8.70 -18.54 -11.55
CA ALA A 95 8.01 -18.49 -12.84
C ALA A 95 8.95 -18.98 -13.97
N PRO A 96 9.00 -20.31 -14.22
CA PRO A 96 9.88 -20.90 -15.23
C PRO A 96 9.54 -20.46 -16.65
N LYS A 97 10.56 -20.33 -17.50
CA LYS A 97 10.43 -19.99 -18.91
C LYS A 97 11.24 -20.93 -19.80
N SER A 98 10.74 -21.10 -21.02
CA SER A 98 11.38 -21.89 -22.07
C SER A 98 12.35 -21.08 -22.93
N VAL A 99 12.35 -19.76 -22.79
CA VAL A 99 13.24 -18.84 -23.49
C VAL A 99 13.83 -17.86 -22.47
N ALA A 100 15.13 -17.60 -22.57
CA ALA A 100 15.81 -16.66 -21.69
C ALA A 100 15.35 -15.22 -22.03
N PRO A 101 15.21 -14.34 -21.03
CA PRO A 101 14.84 -12.96 -21.28
C PRO A 101 15.93 -12.24 -22.07
N SER A 102 15.53 -11.37 -23.01
CA SER A 102 16.46 -10.55 -23.79
C SER A 102 17.17 -9.48 -22.95
N GLN A 103 16.56 -9.08 -21.83
CA GLN A 103 17.13 -8.15 -20.86
C GLN A 103 16.79 -8.63 -19.43
N THR A 104 17.79 -8.69 -18.57
CA THR A 104 17.63 -8.86 -17.13
C THR A 104 17.71 -7.48 -16.49
N THR A 105 16.58 -6.90 -16.13
CA THR A 105 16.56 -5.62 -15.41
C THR A 105 17.05 -5.84 -13.97
N THR A 106 17.97 -5.00 -13.51
CA THR A 106 18.53 -5.07 -12.15
C THR A 106 17.67 -4.37 -11.08
N ASP A 107 16.71 -3.54 -11.51
CA ASP A 107 15.85 -2.71 -10.63
C ASP A 107 14.45 -3.31 -10.38
N SER A 108 14.23 -4.58 -10.76
CA SER A 108 12.95 -5.26 -10.55
C SER A 108 12.95 -6.09 -9.26
N ALA A 109 11.82 -6.15 -8.56
CA ALA A 109 11.60 -7.03 -7.40
C ALA A 109 11.75 -8.54 -7.73
N SER A 110 11.93 -8.89 -9.00
CA SER A 110 12.06 -10.25 -9.52
C SER A 110 13.48 -10.49 -10.05
N VAL A 111 14.06 -11.63 -9.72
CA VAL A 111 15.44 -12.01 -10.11
C VAL A 111 15.39 -13.12 -11.14
N TRP A 112 16.05 -12.95 -12.27
CA TRP A 112 16.20 -14.04 -13.23
C TRP A 112 17.25 -15.04 -12.74
N LEU A 113 16.89 -16.32 -12.72
CA LEU A 113 17.79 -17.44 -12.44
C LEU A 113 17.91 -18.29 -13.71
N ASP A 114 19.14 -18.51 -14.16
CA ASP A 114 19.38 -19.49 -15.21
C ASP A 114 19.11 -20.93 -14.73
N ARG A 115 19.15 -21.90 -15.63
CA ARG A 115 18.89 -23.30 -15.29
C ARG A 115 19.80 -23.86 -14.19
N ALA A 116 21.08 -23.48 -14.17
CA ALA A 116 22.02 -24.00 -13.18
C ALA A 116 21.72 -23.43 -11.78
N GLN A 117 21.45 -22.12 -11.72
CA GLN A 117 21.03 -21.44 -10.49
C GLN A 117 19.69 -21.98 -10.00
N LEU A 118 18.71 -22.11 -10.89
CA LEU A 118 17.39 -22.65 -10.58
C LEU A 118 17.49 -24.07 -10.00
N ALA A 119 18.31 -24.93 -10.59
CA ALA A 119 18.50 -26.30 -10.10
C ALA A 119 19.12 -26.38 -8.70
N HIS A 120 19.92 -25.39 -8.30
CA HIS A 120 20.43 -25.28 -6.93
C HIS A 120 19.33 -24.97 -5.91
N HIS A 121 18.32 -24.18 -6.32
CA HIS A 121 17.20 -23.81 -5.45
C HIS A 121 16.06 -24.84 -5.45
N GLU A 122 15.76 -25.41 -6.61
CA GLU A 122 14.66 -26.36 -6.80
C GLU A 122 14.98 -27.29 -8.01
N PRO A 123 15.45 -28.52 -7.75
CA PRO A 123 15.86 -29.44 -8.81
C PRO A 123 14.67 -30.19 -9.43
N GLY A 124 14.87 -30.67 -10.67
CA GLY A 124 13.94 -31.57 -11.35
C GLY A 124 12.99 -30.91 -12.35
N PHE A 125 13.27 -29.68 -12.79
CA PHE A 125 12.62 -29.07 -13.94
C PHE A 125 12.90 -29.86 -15.23
N GLY A 126 11.88 -29.96 -16.09
CA GLY A 126 11.98 -30.62 -17.39
C GLY A 126 12.90 -29.88 -18.37
N ASP A 127 13.31 -30.59 -19.43
CA ASP A 127 14.32 -30.08 -20.37
C ASP A 127 13.94 -28.80 -21.12
N GLY A 128 12.64 -28.53 -21.25
CA GLY A 128 12.14 -27.30 -21.84
C GLY A 128 12.32 -26.05 -20.99
N VAL A 129 12.80 -26.14 -19.75
CA VAL A 129 13.01 -24.98 -18.87
C VAL A 129 14.47 -24.50 -18.98
N VAL A 130 14.65 -23.24 -19.40
CA VAL A 130 15.99 -22.62 -19.54
C VAL A 130 16.37 -21.74 -18.34
N GLY A 131 15.39 -21.39 -17.51
CA GLY A 131 15.54 -20.60 -16.29
C GLY A 131 14.17 -20.20 -15.74
N ALA A 132 14.15 -19.40 -14.69
CA ALA A 132 12.93 -18.89 -14.08
C ALA A 132 13.11 -17.48 -13.52
N TRP A 133 12.05 -16.69 -13.54
CA TRP A 133 11.96 -15.52 -12.68
C TRP A 133 11.67 -15.97 -11.24
N TRP A 134 12.43 -15.45 -10.29
CA TRP A 134 12.20 -15.64 -8.88
C TRP A 134 11.56 -14.38 -8.29
N HIS A 135 10.38 -14.56 -7.70
CA HIS A 135 9.62 -13.54 -7.00
C HIS A 135 9.74 -13.82 -5.50
N PRO A 136 10.74 -13.26 -4.79
CA PRO A 136 11.04 -13.62 -3.41
C PRO A 136 9.96 -13.19 -2.42
N GLU A 137 9.24 -12.11 -2.71
CA GLU A 137 8.26 -11.57 -1.78
C GLU A 137 6.86 -12.18 -1.94
N ASP A 138 6.62 -12.92 -3.02
CA ASP A 138 5.39 -13.68 -3.23
C ASP A 138 5.33 -14.88 -2.30
N GLY A 139 4.13 -15.44 -2.11
CA GLY A 139 3.98 -16.58 -1.21
C GLY A 139 2.70 -17.35 -1.41
N GLN A 140 2.27 -18.03 -0.36
CA GLN A 140 1.04 -18.81 -0.36
C GLN A 140 0.40 -18.83 1.03
N VAL A 141 -0.87 -19.20 1.05
CA VAL A 141 -1.62 -19.58 2.25
C VAL A 141 -2.46 -20.81 1.93
N ASP A 142 -2.76 -21.64 2.93
CA ASP A 142 -3.75 -22.69 2.75
C ASP A 142 -5.15 -22.06 2.71
N ASN A 143 -5.73 -21.99 1.52
CA ASN A 143 -7.01 -21.36 1.27
C ASN A 143 -8.17 -22.00 2.04
N ARG A 144 -8.15 -23.32 2.24
CA ARG A 144 -9.21 -24.05 2.96
C ARG A 144 -9.09 -23.78 4.46
N ARG A 145 -7.87 -23.81 5.00
CA ARG A 145 -7.61 -23.48 6.42
C ARG A 145 -7.89 -22.01 6.72
N LEU A 146 -7.49 -21.09 5.84
CA LEU A 146 -7.79 -19.68 5.97
C LEU A 146 -9.30 -19.41 5.98
N SER A 147 -10.07 -20.06 5.08
CA SER A 147 -11.53 -19.93 5.07
C SER A 147 -12.16 -20.45 6.37
N GLN A 148 -11.66 -21.56 6.91
CA GLN A 148 -12.11 -22.10 8.18
C GLN A 148 -11.75 -21.18 9.36
N ALA A 149 -10.53 -20.65 9.40
CA ALA A 149 -10.07 -19.75 10.43
C ALA A 149 -10.88 -18.45 10.45
N LEU A 150 -11.16 -17.86 9.27
CA LEU A 150 -12.04 -16.69 9.15
C LEU A 150 -13.46 -16.98 9.62
N LEU A 151 -14.03 -18.15 9.26
CA LEU A 151 -15.35 -18.55 9.73
C LEU A 151 -15.41 -18.67 11.26
N GLN A 152 -14.37 -19.26 11.86
CA GLN A 152 -14.27 -19.39 13.31
C GLN A 152 -14.04 -18.04 14.00
N ALA A 153 -13.16 -17.18 13.46
CA ALA A 153 -12.94 -15.83 13.95
C ALA A 153 -14.24 -15.00 13.91
N ALA A 154 -15.00 -15.08 12.81
CA ALA A 154 -16.29 -14.40 12.68
C ALA A 154 -17.28 -14.85 13.76
N ARG A 155 -17.44 -16.17 13.96
CA ARG A 155 -18.31 -16.71 15.01
C ARG A 155 -17.84 -16.31 16.41
N GLY A 156 -16.54 -16.37 16.68
CA GLY A 156 -15.94 -16.00 17.96
C GLY A 156 -16.14 -14.52 18.31
N LEU A 157 -16.18 -13.65 17.30
CA LEU A 157 -16.49 -12.22 17.44
C LEU A 157 -17.98 -11.90 17.54
N GLY A 158 -18.86 -12.89 17.37
CA GLY A 158 -20.32 -12.73 17.45
C GLY A 158 -21.02 -12.39 16.12
N VAL A 159 -20.37 -12.58 14.97
CA VAL A 159 -21.03 -12.48 13.66
C VAL A 159 -22.09 -13.58 13.53
N VAL A 160 -23.30 -13.19 13.14
CA VAL A 160 -24.41 -14.14 12.92
C VAL A 160 -24.29 -14.74 11.52
N ILE A 161 -24.23 -16.07 11.43
CA ILE A 161 -24.09 -16.76 10.13
C ILE A 161 -25.35 -17.58 9.87
N LYS A 162 -26.03 -17.27 8.77
CA LYS A 162 -27.22 -17.98 8.30
C LYS A 162 -26.85 -18.82 7.08
N GLU A 163 -26.63 -20.11 7.34
CA GLU A 163 -26.30 -21.10 6.32
C GLU A 163 -27.56 -21.69 5.68
N GLY A 164 -27.46 -22.14 4.43
CA GLY A 164 -28.61 -22.68 3.69
C GLY A 164 -29.63 -21.61 3.27
N VAL A 165 -29.24 -20.33 3.28
CA VAL A 165 -30.09 -19.21 2.86
C VAL A 165 -29.66 -18.74 1.47
N THR A 166 -30.56 -18.86 0.50
CA THR A 166 -30.33 -18.39 -0.86
C THR A 166 -30.91 -17.01 -1.05
N VAL A 167 -30.07 -16.03 -1.36
CA VAL A 167 -30.52 -14.69 -1.77
C VAL A 167 -31.07 -14.76 -3.20
N LEU A 168 -32.32 -14.33 -3.36
CA LEU A 168 -33.05 -14.34 -4.63
C LEU A 168 -33.09 -12.96 -5.31
N GLY A 169 -32.96 -11.88 -4.53
CA GLY A 169 -32.99 -10.52 -5.06
C GLY A 169 -33.04 -9.46 -3.97
N LEU A 170 -33.10 -8.19 -4.38
CA LEU A 170 -33.15 -7.01 -3.50
C LEU A 170 -34.43 -6.23 -3.74
N GLN A 171 -35.11 -5.83 -2.66
CA GLN A 171 -36.22 -4.87 -2.73
C GLN A 171 -35.66 -3.46 -2.61
N GLN A 172 -35.76 -2.67 -3.68
CA GLN A 172 -35.20 -1.32 -3.76
C GLN A 172 -36.32 -0.28 -3.87
N ILE A 173 -36.24 0.78 -3.06
CA ILE A 173 -37.15 1.93 -3.12
C ILE A 173 -36.29 3.19 -3.05
N GLN A 174 -36.48 4.10 -4.01
CA GLN A 174 -35.83 5.42 -4.05
C GLN A 174 -34.30 5.40 -3.83
N GLY A 175 -33.59 4.44 -4.45
CA GLY A 175 -32.13 4.35 -4.32
C GLY A 175 -31.64 3.76 -3.00
N GLN A 176 -32.50 3.08 -2.24
CA GLN A 176 -32.10 2.33 -1.05
C GLN A 176 -32.67 0.92 -1.05
N VAL A 177 -31.89 -0.03 -0.55
CA VAL A 177 -32.34 -1.42 -0.31
C VAL A 177 -33.16 -1.44 0.99
N GLN A 178 -34.40 -1.89 0.89
CA GLN A 178 -35.34 -2.00 2.02
C GLN A 178 -35.31 -3.38 2.67
N ALA A 179 -35.10 -4.42 1.85
CA ALA A 179 -34.99 -5.79 2.29
C ALA A 179 -34.28 -6.66 1.24
N VAL A 180 -33.69 -7.76 1.70
CA VAL A 180 -33.15 -8.84 0.87
C VAL A 180 -34.18 -9.96 0.82
N GLN A 181 -34.59 -10.34 -0.38
CA GLN A 181 -35.48 -11.48 -0.59
C GLN A 181 -34.67 -12.77 -0.63
N THR A 182 -35.08 -13.75 0.16
CA THR A 182 -34.46 -15.07 0.23
C THR A 182 -35.50 -16.18 0.09
N ASP A 183 -35.03 -17.42 -0.04
CA ASP A 183 -35.86 -18.63 0.07
C ASP A 183 -36.43 -18.88 1.48
N GLN A 184 -35.95 -18.15 2.49
CA GLN A 184 -36.40 -18.24 3.89
C GLN A 184 -37.10 -16.96 4.38
N GLY A 185 -37.56 -16.10 3.47
CA GLY A 185 -38.26 -14.86 3.79
C GLY A 185 -37.40 -13.60 3.58
N LEU A 186 -37.82 -12.51 4.22
CA LEU A 186 -37.18 -11.20 4.09
C LEU A 186 -36.18 -10.96 5.22
N PHE A 187 -35.02 -10.42 4.87
CA PHE A 187 -34.01 -9.95 5.82
C PHE A 187 -33.79 -8.46 5.63
N GLN A 188 -33.63 -7.73 6.74
CA GLN A 188 -33.42 -6.28 6.74
C GLN A 188 -32.17 -5.93 7.55
N ALA A 189 -31.48 -4.88 7.14
CA ALA A 189 -30.37 -4.28 7.85
C ALA A 189 -30.24 -2.80 7.47
N SER A 190 -29.44 -2.05 8.23
CA SER A 190 -29.16 -0.64 7.91
C SER A 190 -28.26 -0.49 6.68
N HIS A 191 -27.33 -1.43 6.47
CA HIS A 191 -26.43 -1.46 5.31
C HIS A 191 -26.25 -2.88 4.77
N TYR A 192 -25.98 -3.01 3.48
CA TYR A 192 -25.83 -4.28 2.79
C TYR A 192 -24.48 -4.37 2.06
N VAL A 193 -23.86 -5.54 2.04
CA VAL A 193 -22.64 -5.80 1.26
C VAL A 193 -22.85 -6.99 0.33
N LEU A 194 -22.70 -6.80 -0.98
CA LEU A 194 -22.76 -7.87 -1.96
C LEU A 194 -21.38 -8.51 -2.14
N ALA A 195 -21.21 -9.73 -1.61
CA ALA A 195 -19.98 -10.53 -1.68
C ALA A 195 -20.23 -11.95 -2.23
N ALA A 196 -21.18 -12.09 -3.15
CA ALA A 196 -21.71 -13.37 -3.63
C ALA A 196 -20.88 -14.03 -4.74
N GLY A 197 -19.62 -13.60 -4.96
CA GLY A 197 -18.73 -14.18 -5.96
C GLY A 197 -19.39 -14.28 -7.35
N SER A 198 -19.25 -15.43 -8.02
CA SER A 198 -19.75 -15.62 -9.40
C SER A 198 -21.27 -15.50 -9.50
N TRP A 199 -21.98 -15.65 -8.38
CA TRP A 199 -23.44 -15.58 -8.31
C TRP A 199 -23.96 -14.15 -8.14
N SER A 200 -23.08 -13.15 -8.02
CA SER A 200 -23.48 -11.75 -7.82
C SER A 200 -24.41 -11.25 -8.94
N SER A 201 -24.17 -11.69 -10.18
CA SER A 201 -24.99 -11.34 -11.35
C SER A 201 -26.40 -11.95 -11.35
N GLN A 202 -26.64 -12.98 -10.52
CA GLN A 202 -27.98 -13.56 -10.34
C GLN A 202 -28.82 -12.78 -9.32
N ILE A 203 -28.19 -11.93 -8.49
CA ILE A 203 -28.86 -11.11 -7.47
C ILE A 203 -29.11 -9.69 -8.02
N ILE A 204 -28.15 -9.13 -8.74
CA ILE A 204 -28.19 -7.78 -9.31
C ILE A 204 -27.43 -7.80 -10.65
N PRO A 205 -27.81 -7.02 -11.68
CA PRO A 205 -27.21 -7.11 -13.01
C PRO A 205 -25.81 -6.45 -13.07
N LEU A 206 -24.83 -7.07 -12.42
CA LEU A 206 -23.41 -6.74 -12.53
C LEU A 206 -22.74 -7.59 -13.63
N PRO A 207 -21.71 -7.07 -14.32
CA PRO A 207 -20.97 -7.81 -15.33
C PRO A 207 -19.98 -8.80 -14.68
N VAL A 208 -20.51 -9.73 -13.88
CA VAL A 208 -19.75 -10.80 -13.23
C VAL A 208 -20.22 -12.14 -13.77
N PHE A 209 -19.29 -12.97 -14.25
CA PHE A 209 -19.59 -14.27 -14.85
C PHE A 209 -18.63 -15.36 -14.33
N PRO A 210 -19.06 -16.64 -14.32
CA PRO A 210 -18.23 -17.74 -13.86
C PRO A 210 -17.16 -18.14 -14.89
N ILE A 211 -15.93 -18.31 -14.44
CA ILE A 211 -14.89 -19.07 -15.15
C ILE A 211 -14.61 -20.35 -14.38
N LYS A 212 -14.88 -21.52 -14.97
CA LYS A 212 -14.63 -22.80 -14.33
C LYS A 212 -13.13 -23.07 -14.31
N GLY A 213 -12.64 -23.51 -13.15
CA GLY A 213 -11.29 -24.04 -13.00
C GLY A 213 -11.32 -25.44 -12.43
N GLU A 214 -10.75 -26.37 -13.17
CA GLU A 214 -10.46 -27.73 -12.72
C GLU A 214 -9.09 -27.78 -12.03
N MET A 215 -9.02 -28.59 -10.98
CA MET A 215 -7.91 -28.69 -10.05
C MET A 215 -7.65 -30.15 -9.70
N MET A 216 -6.43 -30.44 -9.29
CA MET A 216 -6.10 -31.73 -8.71
C MET A 216 -5.02 -31.59 -7.64
N SER A 217 -4.81 -32.63 -6.85
CA SER A 217 -3.70 -32.71 -5.92
C SER A 217 -2.98 -34.05 -5.99
N LEU A 218 -1.70 -34.01 -5.66
CA LEU A 218 -0.84 -35.18 -5.51
C LEU A 218 -0.33 -35.30 -4.07
N ARG A 219 -0.01 -36.52 -3.63
CA ARG A 219 0.79 -36.77 -2.43
C ARG A 219 2.27 -36.64 -2.79
N MET A 220 2.95 -35.70 -2.14
CA MET A 220 4.40 -35.60 -2.21
C MET A 220 5.03 -36.77 -1.46
N PRO A 221 6.12 -37.38 -1.99
CA PRO A 221 6.79 -38.51 -1.32
C PRO A 221 7.46 -38.09 0.00
N ASN A 222 7.82 -36.82 0.13
CA ASN A 222 8.25 -36.20 1.38
C ASN A 222 8.04 -34.66 1.28
N PRO A 223 8.01 -33.92 2.40
CA PRO A 223 7.79 -32.47 2.39
C PRO A 223 8.85 -31.65 1.64
N GLU A 224 10.06 -32.19 1.43
CA GLU A 224 11.13 -31.49 0.73
C GLU A 224 11.13 -31.71 -0.79
N ALA A 225 10.24 -32.58 -1.30
CA ALA A 225 10.21 -32.95 -2.71
C ALA A 225 9.92 -31.76 -3.65
N LEU A 226 9.25 -30.73 -3.14
CA LEU A 226 9.06 -29.43 -3.77
C LEU A 226 8.84 -28.39 -2.67
N ARG A 227 9.72 -27.38 -2.58
CA ARG A 227 9.73 -26.45 -1.44
C ARG A 227 9.01 -25.14 -1.71
N ARG A 228 8.90 -24.75 -2.98
CA ARG A 228 8.33 -23.47 -3.39
C ARG A 228 7.23 -23.65 -4.42
N VAL A 229 6.40 -22.62 -4.53
CA VAL A 229 5.40 -22.55 -5.59
C VAL A 229 6.10 -22.38 -6.93
N ILE A 230 5.62 -23.13 -7.93
CA ILE A 230 6.02 -22.96 -9.32
C ILE A 230 4.81 -22.43 -10.09
N PHE A 231 4.97 -21.29 -10.77
CA PHE A 231 3.96 -20.67 -11.62
C PHE A 231 4.38 -20.77 -13.10
N GLY A 232 3.94 -21.83 -13.76
CA GLY A 232 4.20 -22.08 -15.19
C GLY A 232 3.13 -21.50 -16.11
N ASP A 233 3.30 -21.73 -17.42
CA ASP A 233 2.38 -21.20 -18.43
C ASP A 233 1.01 -21.92 -18.36
N ASN A 234 0.01 -21.22 -17.82
CA ASN A 234 -1.33 -21.74 -17.55
C ASN A 234 -1.32 -23.00 -16.65
N LEU A 235 -0.40 -23.04 -15.69
CA LEU A 235 -0.26 -24.09 -14.67
C LEU A 235 0.44 -23.51 -13.44
N TYR A 236 0.10 -24.00 -12.25
CA TYR A 236 0.85 -23.78 -11.04
C TYR A 236 0.91 -25.05 -10.20
N LEU A 237 1.99 -25.18 -9.45
CA LEU A 237 2.28 -26.26 -8.52
C LEU A 237 2.49 -25.61 -7.15
N VAL A 238 1.59 -25.88 -6.20
CA VAL A 238 1.58 -25.23 -4.88
C VAL A 238 1.78 -26.29 -3.80
N PRO A 239 3.01 -26.46 -3.27
CA PRO A 239 3.29 -27.45 -2.23
C PRO A 239 2.78 -26.97 -0.87
N ARG A 240 2.20 -27.88 -0.10
CA ARG A 240 1.75 -27.66 1.28
C ARG A 240 2.69 -28.37 2.26
N THR A 241 2.80 -27.84 3.47
CA THR A 241 3.63 -28.41 4.55
C THR A 241 3.18 -29.80 4.99
N ASN A 242 1.92 -30.17 4.76
CA ASN A 242 1.40 -31.52 5.03
C ASN A 242 1.72 -32.54 3.91
N GLY A 243 2.55 -32.18 2.93
CA GLY A 243 2.94 -33.07 1.84
C GLY A 243 1.88 -33.21 0.74
N THR A 244 0.91 -32.30 0.65
CA THR A 244 0.00 -32.21 -0.50
C THR A 244 0.59 -31.24 -1.54
N LEU A 245 0.62 -31.63 -2.81
CA LEU A 245 0.91 -30.72 -3.93
C LEU A 245 -0.38 -30.39 -4.66
N ILE A 246 -0.79 -29.12 -4.68
CA ILE A 246 -1.91 -28.67 -5.50
C ILE A 246 -1.43 -28.37 -6.92
N ILE A 247 -2.19 -28.83 -7.90
CA ILE A 247 -1.97 -28.58 -9.33
C ILE A 247 -3.22 -27.91 -9.88
N GLY A 248 -3.04 -26.74 -10.47
CA GLY A 248 -4.13 -26.03 -11.13
C GLY A 248 -3.60 -25.09 -12.20
N ALA A 249 -4.42 -24.51 -13.05
CA ALA A 249 -5.81 -24.87 -13.25
C ALA A 249 -6.19 -24.72 -14.71
N THR A 250 -7.28 -25.38 -15.10
CA THR A 250 -7.99 -24.98 -16.32
C THR A 250 -8.68 -23.63 -16.13
N ALA A 251 -9.05 -23.00 -17.24
CA ALA A 251 -9.86 -21.79 -17.28
C ALA A 251 -10.84 -21.92 -18.45
N GLU A 252 -12.11 -22.19 -18.14
CA GLU A 252 -13.14 -22.47 -19.12
C GLU A 252 -14.32 -21.53 -18.95
N THR A 253 -14.68 -20.84 -20.03
CA THR A 253 -15.91 -20.04 -20.10
C THR A 253 -17.09 -20.97 -20.34
N VAL A 254 -17.74 -21.40 -19.27
CA VAL A 254 -18.87 -22.33 -19.32
C VAL A 254 -20.09 -21.75 -18.61
N LYS A 255 -21.29 -22.06 -19.10
CA LYS A 255 -22.57 -21.66 -18.49
C LYS A 255 -22.88 -22.51 -17.25
N TRP A 256 -22.10 -22.34 -16.17
CA TRP A 256 -22.30 -23.03 -14.89
C TRP A 256 -22.24 -24.56 -14.93
N GLN A 257 -21.48 -25.13 -15.87
CA GLN A 257 -21.30 -26.58 -15.93
C GLN A 257 -20.39 -27.05 -14.78
N PRO A 258 -20.88 -27.93 -13.88
CA PRO A 258 -20.07 -28.44 -12.77
C PRO A 258 -19.15 -29.58 -13.22
N ASN A 259 -18.34 -30.05 -12.27
CA ASN A 259 -17.50 -31.24 -12.34
C ASN A 259 -16.23 -31.12 -13.19
N ASN A 260 -15.29 -32.01 -12.85
CA ASN A 260 -14.08 -32.23 -13.62
C ASN A 260 -14.37 -33.03 -14.89
N THR A 261 -13.55 -32.81 -15.91
CA THR A 261 -13.58 -33.54 -17.17
C THR A 261 -12.29 -34.35 -17.34
N PRO A 262 -12.34 -35.55 -17.95
CA PRO A 262 -11.14 -36.31 -18.27
C PRO A 262 -10.12 -35.50 -19.07
N GLN A 263 -10.59 -34.66 -20.01
CA GLN A 263 -9.74 -33.78 -20.82
C GLN A 263 -9.03 -32.71 -19.96
N GLY A 264 -9.75 -32.08 -19.03
CA GLY A 264 -9.18 -31.08 -18.12
C GLY A 264 -8.08 -31.68 -17.25
N ILE A 265 -8.36 -32.83 -16.61
CA ILE A 265 -7.40 -33.53 -15.77
C ILE A 265 -6.19 -34.04 -16.56
N GLN A 266 -6.39 -34.62 -17.76
CA GLN A 266 -5.29 -35.03 -18.62
C GLN A 266 -4.41 -33.84 -19.03
N THR A 267 -5.02 -32.68 -19.31
CA THR A 267 -4.27 -31.46 -19.63
C THR A 267 -3.39 -31.01 -18.47
N LEU A 268 -3.92 -31.02 -17.24
CA LEU A 268 -3.15 -30.68 -16.04
C LEU A 268 -2.00 -31.65 -15.80
N LEU A 269 -2.26 -32.96 -15.88
CA LEU A 269 -1.23 -33.99 -15.73
C LEU A 269 -0.10 -33.84 -16.74
N ASN A 270 -0.43 -33.70 -18.02
CA ASN A 270 0.56 -33.58 -19.09
C ASN A 270 1.45 -32.35 -18.89
N LYS A 271 0.86 -31.19 -18.59
CA LYS A 271 1.62 -29.96 -18.34
C LYS A 271 2.49 -30.07 -17.08
N ALA A 272 1.95 -30.65 -16.00
CA ALA A 272 2.67 -30.78 -14.74
C ALA A 272 3.86 -31.72 -14.86
N ILE A 273 3.69 -32.87 -15.53
CA ILE A 273 4.78 -33.83 -15.80
C ILE A 273 5.80 -33.23 -16.76
N GLN A 274 5.37 -32.47 -17.78
CA GLN A 274 6.30 -31.79 -18.67
C GLN A 274 7.16 -30.75 -17.92
N LEU A 275 6.54 -30.00 -17.01
CA LEU A 275 7.22 -28.97 -16.22
C LEU A 275 8.17 -29.57 -15.19
N LEU A 276 7.73 -30.63 -14.51
CA LEU A 276 8.47 -31.29 -13.44
C LEU A 276 8.33 -32.82 -13.56
N PRO A 277 9.17 -33.50 -14.36
CA PRO A 277 9.02 -34.92 -14.70
C PRO A 277 8.93 -35.89 -13.53
N LYS A 278 9.47 -35.53 -12.37
CA LYS A 278 9.39 -36.33 -11.14
C LYS A 278 7.96 -36.56 -10.64
N LEU A 279 6.98 -35.76 -11.08
CA LEU A 279 5.57 -35.88 -10.68
C LEU A 279 4.86 -37.11 -11.25
N LYS A 280 5.41 -37.73 -12.30
CA LYS A 280 4.75 -38.83 -13.04
C LYS A 280 4.41 -40.05 -12.17
N ASP A 281 5.15 -40.25 -11.09
CA ASP A 281 5.03 -41.41 -10.19
C ASP A 281 4.36 -41.04 -8.85
N TRP A 282 3.87 -39.81 -8.70
CA TRP A 282 3.24 -39.35 -7.46
C TRP A 282 1.75 -39.69 -7.44
N GLU A 283 1.24 -40.09 -6.26
CA GLU A 283 -0.14 -40.52 -6.08
C GLU A 283 -1.11 -39.34 -6.23
N ILE A 284 -2.17 -39.51 -7.04
CA ILE A 284 -3.27 -38.54 -7.14
C ILE A 284 -4.17 -38.68 -5.91
N THR A 285 -4.39 -37.59 -5.19
CA THR A 285 -5.16 -37.60 -3.93
C THR A 285 -6.57 -37.05 -4.04
N GLU A 286 -6.78 -36.00 -4.85
CA GLU A 286 -8.08 -35.33 -4.95
C GLU A 286 -8.23 -34.67 -6.33
N LEU A 287 -9.45 -34.69 -6.89
CA LEU A 287 -9.85 -33.92 -8.07
C LEU A 287 -11.05 -33.05 -7.67
N TRP A 288 -10.99 -31.76 -7.97
CA TRP A 288 -12.08 -30.83 -7.66
C TRP A 288 -12.13 -29.68 -8.66
N TRP A 289 -13.15 -28.83 -8.53
CA TRP A 289 -13.40 -27.73 -9.43
C TRP A 289 -14.05 -26.55 -8.69
N GLY A 290 -14.10 -25.38 -9.33
CA GLY A 290 -14.88 -24.23 -8.84
C GLY A 290 -15.04 -23.12 -9.87
N PHE A 291 -15.91 -22.15 -9.55
CA PHE A 291 -16.19 -20.99 -10.41
C PHE A 291 -15.51 -19.74 -9.88
N ARG A 292 -14.66 -19.12 -10.70
CA ARG A 292 -14.03 -17.83 -10.41
C ARG A 292 -14.99 -16.69 -10.80
N PRO A 293 -15.12 -15.63 -9.99
CA PRO A 293 -15.96 -14.49 -10.31
C PRO A 293 -15.22 -13.52 -11.24
N ALA A 294 -15.30 -13.73 -12.56
CA ALA A 294 -14.62 -12.87 -13.53
C ALA A 294 -15.48 -11.65 -13.90
N THR A 295 -14.82 -10.56 -14.25
CA THR A 295 -15.38 -9.38 -14.91
C THR A 295 -14.76 -9.22 -16.31
N PRO A 296 -15.34 -8.41 -17.22
CA PRO A 296 -14.78 -8.21 -18.56
C PRO A 296 -13.34 -7.69 -18.58
N ASP A 297 -12.93 -6.95 -17.55
CA ASP A 297 -11.59 -6.37 -17.41
C ASP A 297 -10.70 -7.11 -16.41
N GLU A 298 -11.19 -8.24 -15.86
CA GLU A 298 -10.54 -9.07 -14.84
C GLU A 298 -10.24 -8.35 -13.50
N LYS A 299 -10.79 -7.15 -13.28
CA LYS A 299 -10.65 -6.38 -12.03
C LYS A 299 -11.89 -6.56 -11.13
N PRO A 300 -11.73 -6.56 -9.80
CA PRO A 300 -12.88 -6.63 -8.90
C PRO A 300 -13.81 -5.42 -9.02
N ILE A 301 -15.04 -5.59 -8.56
CA ILE A 301 -16.03 -4.53 -8.36
C ILE A 301 -16.12 -4.26 -6.85
N LEU A 302 -15.56 -3.12 -6.43
CA LEU A 302 -15.44 -2.71 -5.03
C LEU A 302 -16.06 -1.33 -4.83
N GLY A 303 -16.65 -1.10 -3.66
CA GLY A 303 -17.08 0.23 -3.22
C GLY A 303 -18.56 0.50 -3.42
N ALA A 304 -18.91 1.77 -3.64
CA ALA A 304 -20.29 2.24 -3.70
C ALA A 304 -21.12 1.52 -4.79
N SER A 305 -22.43 1.42 -4.56
CA SER A 305 -23.40 0.98 -5.55
C SER A 305 -24.35 2.13 -5.94
N PRO A 306 -25.25 1.95 -6.92
CA PRO A 306 -26.34 2.92 -7.16
C PRO A 306 -27.26 3.11 -5.95
N CYS A 307 -27.29 2.16 -5.01
CA CYS A 307 -28.04 2.31 -3.77
C CYS A 307 -27.13 2.77 -2.63
N GLU A 308 -27.55 3.79 -1.89
CA GLU A 308 -26.75 4.45 -0.85
C GLU A 308 -26.29 3.48 0.25
N ASN A 309 -27.19 2.57 0.64
CA ASN A 309 -26.97 1.58 1.70
C ASN A 309 -26.54 0.21 1.18
N LEU A 310 -25.99 0.12 -0.04
CA LEU A 310 -25.45 -1.12 -0.61
C LEU A 310 -24.02 -0.89 -1.12
N THR A 311 -23.13 -1.83 -0.79
CA THR A 311 -21.72 -1.81 -1.18
C THR A 311 -21.36 -3.09 -1.92
N TYR A 312 -20.58 -2.97 -2.99
CA TYR A 312 -20.11 -4.10 -3.77
C TYR A 312 -18.72 -4.53 -3.31
N ALA A 313 -18.52 -5.86 -3.22
CA ALA A 313 -17.23 -6.47 -2.97
C ALA A 313 -17.16 -7.85 -3.67
N THR A 314 -17.07 -7.85 -4.99
CA THR A 314 -17.13 -9.07 -5.81
C THR A 314 -16.22 -9.00 -7.03
N GLY A 315 -16.19 -10.03 -7.88
CA GLY A 315 -15.48 -9.98 -9.17
C GLY A 315 -13.95 -10.18 -9.09
N HIS A 316 -13.42 -10.69 -7.98
CA HIS A 316 -11.96 -10.83 -7.77
C HIS A 316 -11.24 -11.86 -8.65
N TYR A 317 -11.96 -12.53 -9.56
CA TYR A 317 -11.44 -13.53 -10.49
C TYR A 317 -10.45 -14.52 -9.86
N ARG A 318 -9.17 -14.46 -10.22
CA ARG A 318 -8.08 -15.35 -9.76
C ARG A 318 -7.42 -14.88 -8.46
N ASN A 319 -7.66 -13.63 -8.05
CA ASN A 319 -6.94 -12.96 -6.97
C ASN A 319 -7.77 -12.81 -5.69
N GLY A 320 -8.92 -13.49 -5.58
CA GLY A 320 -9.82 -13.36 -4.42
C GLY A 320 -9.21 -13.78 -3.08
N ILE A 321 -8.29 -14.74 -3.07
CA ILE A 321 -7.51 -15.03 -1.86
C ILE A 321 -6.62 -13.82 -1.58
N LEU A 322 -5.63 -13.55 -2.44
CA LEU A 322 -4.68 -12.43 -2.34
C LEU A 322 -5.33 -11.10 -1.93
N LEU A 323 -6.51 -10.77 -2.44
CA LEU A 323 -7.15 -9.46 -2.23
C LEU A 323 -8.10 -9.43 -1.02
N ALA A 324 -8.30 -10.52 -0.29
CA ALA A 324 -9.20 -10.56 0.85
C ALA A 324 -8.87 -9.54 1.95
N PRO A 325 -7.60 -9.43 2.45
CA PRO A 325 -7.31 -8.49 3.53
C PRO A 325 -7.49 -7.03 3.12
N ILE A 326 -6.99 -6.63 1.94
CA ILE A 326 -7.17 -5.24 1.48
C ILE A 326 -8.64 -4.93 1.19
N THR A 327 -9.40 -5.87 0.62
CA THR A 327 -10.83 -5.66 0.35
C THR A 327 -11.58 -5.43 1.66
N ALA A 328 -11.31 -6.25 2.69
CA ALA A 328 -11.93 -6.09 4.00
C ALA A 328 -11.62 -4.73 4.62
N LYS A 329 -10.35 -4.31 4.60
CA LYS A 329 -9.92 -3.02 5.10
C LYS A 329 -10.59 -1.86 4.38
N LEU A 330 -10.53 -1.82 3.05
CA LEU A 330 -11.07 -0.71 2.25
C LEU A 330 -12.59 -0.58 2.41
N ILE A 331 -13.32 -1.69 2.41
CA ILE A 331 -14.76 -1.68 2.62
C ILE A 331 -15.11 -1.29 4.07
N GLY A 332 -14.37 -1.79 5.05
CA GLY A 332 -14.54 -1.42 6.46
C GLY A 332 -14.32 0.07 6.70
N ASP A 333 -13.20 0.61 6.22
CA ASP A 333 -12.86 2.04 6.32
C ASP A 333 -13.94 2.93 5.70
N ARG A 334 -14.42 2.55 4.51
CA ARG A 334 -15.49 3.28 3.83
C ARG A 334 -16.78 3.30 4.66
N LEU A 335 -17.22 2.14 5.17
CA LEU A 335 -18.51 2.04 5.85
C LEU A 335 -18.52 2.70 7.22
N ILE A 336 -17.42 2.65 7.97
CA ILE A 336 -17.39 3.07 9.38
C ILE A 336 -16.74 4.43 9.57
N ARG A 337 -15.68 4.71 8.82
CA ARG A 337 -14.90 5.93 8.97
C ARG A 337 -15.28 7.00 7.94
N ASN A 338 -16.15 6.66 6.99
CA ASN A 338 -16.42 7.48 5.81
C ASN A 338 -15.13 7.90 5.09
N GLN A 339 -14.13 7.01 5.12
CA GLN A 339 -12.82 7.19 4.48
C GLN A 339 -12.80 6.38 3.19
N GLU A 340 -12.61 7.07 2.07
CA GLU A 340 -12.55 6.44 0.75
C GLU A 340 -11.12 6.46 0.23
N ASP A 341 -10.50 5.29 0.12
CA ASP A 341 -9.18 5.13 -0.52
C ASP A 341 -9.33 5.38 -2.02
N SER A 342 -8.42 6.18 -2.59
CA SER A 342 -8.44 6.53 -4.00
C SER A 342 -8.37 5.30 -4.92
N LEU A 343 -7.86 4.15 -4.46
CA LEU A 343 -7.88 2.91 -5.23
C LEU A 343 -9.28 2.43 -5.56
N LEU A 344 -10.28 2.65 -4.68
CA LEU A 344 -11.65 2.16 -4.88
C LEU A 344 -12.28 2.73 -6.16
N GLN A 345 -11.91 3.94 -6.58
CA GLN A 345 -12.44 4.55 -7.81
C GLN A 345 -12.11 3.70 -9.06
N HIS A 346 -10.93 3.05 -9.08
CA HIS A 346 -10.49 2.20 -10.19
C HIS A 346 -11.21 0.85 -10.23
N PHE A 347 -11.89 0.49 -9.14
CA PHE A 347 -12.65 -0.74 -8.98
C PHE A 347 -14.16 -0.48 -8.84
N SER A 348 -14.61 0.75 -9.05
CA SER A 348 -16.03 1.12 -9.07
C SER A 348 -16.77 0.41 -10.21
N TYR A 349 -18.03 0.05 -9.97
CA TYR A 349 -18.91 -0.53 -11.00
C TYR A 349 -19.16 0.44 -12.18
N GLN A 350 -19.04 1.75 -11.94
CA GLN A 350 -19.32 2.80 -12.93
C GLN A 350 -18.45 2.68 -14.18
N ARG A 351 -17.25 2.11 -14.07
CA ARG A 351 -16.35 1.89 -15.22
C ARG A 351 -16.95 1.01 -16.32
N PHE A 352 -18.03 0.28 -16.03
CA PHE A 352 -18.77 -0.53 -17.01
C PHE A 352 -19.98 0.19 -17.62
N LEU A 353 -20.39 1.34 -17.06
CA LEU A 353 -21.52 2.13 -17.56
C LEU A 353 -21.08 3.11 -18.67
N ASP A 354 -19.82 3.54 -18.64
CA ASP A 354 -19.26 4.53 -19.56
C ASP A 354 -19.07 4.03 -21.01
N ASN A 355 -19.40 2.77 -21.30
CA ASN A 355 -19.27 2.16 -22.63
C ASN A 355 -20.60 1.84 -23.35
N SER A 356 -21.75 2.28 -22.81
CA SER A 356 -23.08 2.01 -23.38
C SER A 356 -23.74 3.19 -24.11
N THR A 357 -22.98 3.91 -24.95
CA THR A 357 -23.55 4.92 -25.89
C THR A 357 -22.93 4.92 -27.28
N HIS A 358 -22.37 3.80 -27.74
CA HIS A 358 -22.04 3.61 -29.16
C HIS A 358 -22.42 2.22 -29.65
N GLN A 359 -23.71 1.88 -29.57
CA GLN A 359 -24.32 0.86 -30.43
C GLN A 359 -25.85 0.85 -30.27
N THR A 360 -26.54 1.82 -30.85
CA THR A 360 -27.76 1.63 -31.68
C THR A 360 -28.30 2.98 -32.17
N MET A 361 -28.87 2.95 -33.37
CA MET A 361 -29.64 4.00 -34.05
C MET A 361 -28.86 5.03 -34.88
N GLN A 362 -28.29 4.57 -36.00
CA GLN A 362 -28.59 5.22 -37.28
C GLN A 362 -29.82 4.52 -37.89
N ASN A 363 -30.95 5.24 -37.92
CA ASN A 363 -31.89 5.38 -39.03
C ASN A 363 -33.34 5.64 -38.57
N GLY A 364 -33.65 6.93 -38.45
CA GLY A 364 -34.81 7.60 -39.06
C GLY A 364 -36.23 7.22 -38.63
N HIS A 365 -36.97 8.17 -38.05
CA HIS A 365 -38.03 8.90 -38.75
C HIS A 365 -38.63 10.03 -37.89
N ASN A 366 -38.99 11.12 -38.58
CA ASN A 366 -39.64 12.34 -38.11
C ASN A 366 -40.98 12.11 -37.37
N SER A 367 -41.32 12.97 -36.42
CA SER A 367 -42.54 13.82 -36.48
C SER A 367 -42.72 14.70 -35.24
N GLN A 368 -43.44 15.80 -35.45
CA GLN A 368 -43.57 17.02 -34.66
C GLN A 368 -44.65 16.98 -33.55
N ASN A 369 -44.64 18.06 -32.75
CA ASN A 369 -45.71 18.66 -31.92
C ASN A 369 -45.98 17.99 -30.55
N GLY A 370 -46.17 18.70 -29.44
CA GLY A 370 -46.18 20.14 -29.15
C GLY A 370 -46.59 20.42 -27.69
N GLN A 371 -46.12 21.56 -27.18
CA GLN A 371 -46.68 22.50 -26.19
C GLN A 371 -46.89 22.16 -24.69
N ASN A 372 -46.23 23.01 -23.90
CA ASN A 372 -46.67 23.84 -22.76
C ASN A 372 -46.97 23.27 -21.36
N GLY A 373 -46.23 23.81 -20.39
CA GLY A 373 -46.57 23.91 -18.96
C GLY A 373 -45.48 24.61 -18.16
N SER A 374 -45.78 25.78 -17.58
CA SER A 374 -44.86 26.78 -17.04
C SER A 374 -44.54 26.70 -15.53
N MET A 375 -43.30 27.10 -15.17
CA MET A 375 -42.83 27.84 -13.95
C MET A 375 -42.91 27.13 -12.56
N PRO A 376 -42.10 27.53 -11.53
CA PRO A 376 -41.24 28.72 -11.45
C PRO A 376 -39.78 28.49 -11.05
N SER A 377 -38.97 29.50 -11.39
CA SER A 377 -37.64 29.78 -10.86
C SER A 377 -37.70 30.29 -9.42
N PHE A 378 -36.88 29.71 -8.53
CA PHE A 378 -36.40 30.37 -7.32
C PHE A 378 -34.87 30.21 -7.27
N PHE A 379 -34.18 31.30 -7.60
CA PHE A 379 -32.76 31.46 -7.33
C PHE A 379 -32.55 31.49 -5.81
N ILE A 380 -31.68 30.62 -5.29
CA ILE A 380 -31.03 30.80 -4.00
C ILE A 380 -29.57 31.12 -4.29
N SER A 381 -29.21 32.39 -4.17
CA SER A 381 -27.81 32.82 -4.15
C SER A 381 -27.16 32.33 -2.86
N PRO A 382 -26.00 31.64 -2.91
CA PRO A 382 -25.22 31.38 -1.71
C PRO A 382 -24.67 32.70 -1.18
N LYS A 383 -24.84 32.97 0.12
CA LYS A 383 -24.19 34.08 0.80
C LYS A 383 -22.67 33.94 0.65
N THR A 384 -22.07 34.87 -0.07
CA THR A 384 -20.64 35.14 -0.08
C THR A 384 -20.20 35.50 1.34
N THR A 385 -19.52 34.59 2.04
CA THR A 385 -18.63 34.97 3.13
C THR A 385 -17.35 35.50 2.51
N THR A 386 -17.35 36.80 2.22
CA THR A 386 -16.13 37.57 2.04
C THR A 386 -15.37 37.57 3.37
N ALA A 387 -14.32 36.75 3.47
CA ALA A 387 -13.29 36.95 4.47
C ALA A 387 -12.44 38.14 4.02
N THR A 388 -12.58 39.27 4.71
CA THR A 388 -11.67 40.41 4.59
C THR A 388 -10.32 40.07 5.24
N PRO A 389 -9.18 40.35 4.58
CA PRO A 389 -7.86 40.11 5.17
C PRO A 389 -7.52 41.28 6.09
N ASN A 390 -7.58 41.07 7.40
CA ASN A 390 -6.96 41.96 8.39
C ASN A 390 -5.81 41.24 9.08
N SER A 391 -4.63 41.42 8.47
CA SER A 391 -3.37 41.80 9.11
C SER A 391 -3.03 41.23 10.50
N THR A 392 -2.17 40.23 10.50
CA THR A 392 -0.80 40.25 11.08
C THR A 392 -0.23 38.85 10.87
N GLU A 393 0.04 38.49 9.61
CA GLU A 393 0.64 37.19 9.33
C GLU A 393 2.05 37.17 9.93
N THR A 394 2.19 36.47 11.05
CA THR A 394 3.49 35.99 11.51
C THR A 394 4.21 35.41 10.30
N PRO A 395 5.45 35.84 9.99
CA PRO A 395 6.17 35.31 8.85
C PRO A 395 6.22 33.79 8.96
N ASP A 396 5.99 33.08 7.85
CA ASP A 396 5.97 31.61 7.74
C ASP A 396 7.36 31.02 8.06
N GLN A 397 7.72 31.05 9.34
CA GLN A 397 9.01 30.65 9.88
C GLN A 397 8.94 29.23 10.43
N LEU A 398 10.02 28.49 10.28
CA LEU A 398 10.20 27.19 10.92
C LEU A 398 10.54 27.41 12.40
N VAL A 399 9.81 26.75 13.30
CA VAL A 399 10.06 26.82 14.75
C VAL A 399 10.31 25.42 15.30
N ILE A 400 11.50 25.16 15.82
CA ILE A 400 11.87 23.88 16.45
C ILE A 400 12.33 24.18 17.87
N ALA A 401 11.71 23.53 18.87
CA ALA A 401 12.02 23.72 20.30
C ALA A 401 12.13 25.21 20.72
N GLY A 402 11.23 26.06 20.20
CA GLY A 402 11.18 27.49 20.50
C GLY A 402 12.16 28.38 19.71
N ARG A 403 13.09 27.79 18.95
CA ARG A 403 14.03 28.54 18.08
C ARG A 403 13.44 28.72 16.68
N ARG A 404 13.59 29.93 16.14
CA ARG A 404 13.05 30.33 14.83
C ARG A 404 14.13 30.26 13.75
N PHE A 405 13.75 29.76 12.58
CA PHE A 405 14.59 29.64 11.38
C PHE A 405 13.84 30.22 10.19
N THR A 406 14.57 30.90 9.31
CA THR A 406 14.09 31.44 8.03
C THR A 406 14.22 30.42 6.91
N SER A 407 15.21 29.53 7.00
CA SER A 407 15.42 28.44 6.05
C SER A 407 14.70 27.17 6.48
N ARG A 408 14.15 26.47 5.47
CA ARG A 408 13.51 25.15 5.63
C ARG A 408 14.39 24.00 5.15
N LEU A 409 15.61 24.31 4.70
CA LEU A 409 16.60 23.32 4.30
C LEU A 409 17.62 23.15 5.42
N MET A 410 17.85 21.90 5.82
CA MET A 410 18.94 21.46 6.67
C MET A 410 19.91 20.63 5.83
N THR A 411 21.21 20.75 6.09
CA THR A 411 22.24 19.98 5.36
C THR A 411 23.19 19.27 6.35
N GLY A 412 24.19 18.56 5.84
CA GLY A 412 25.21 17.91 6.66
C GLY A 412 26.62 18.26 6.23
N THR A 413 27.60 17.74 6.95
CA THR A 413 29.03 18.02 6.72
C THR A 413 29.79 16.85 6.08
N GLY A 414 29.11 15.73 5.84
CA GLY A 414 29.75 14.48 5.40
C GLY A 414 29.80 14.29 3.88
N LYS A 415 30.89 13.67 3.41
CA LYS A 415 31.10 13.18 2.03
C LYS A 415 31.38 14.24 0.95
N TYR A 416 31.65 15.49 1.34
CA TYR A 416 32.09 16.53 0.41
C TYR A 416 33.51 16.26 -0.13
N PRO A 417 33.84 16.73 -1.34
CA PRO A 417 35.19 16.56 -1.91
C PRO A 417 36.27 17.35 -1.18
N SER A 418 35.91 18.46 -0.50
CA SER A 418 36.83 19.27 0.31
C SER A 418 36.07 20.15 1.32
N ILE A 419 36.76 20.65 2.35
CA ILE A 419 36.19 21.61 3.32
C ILE A 419 35.71 22.90 2.64
N PRO A 420 36.47 23.56 1.74
CA PRO A 420 36.00 24.74 1.02
C PRO A 420 34.73 24.49 0.20
N ALA A 421 34.63 23.34 -0.47
CA ALA A 421 33.43 22.97 -1.21
C ALA A 421 32.20 22.79 -0.29
N MET A 422 32.41 22.22 0.90
CA MET A 422 31.37 22.12 1.93
C MET A 422 30.92 23.50 2.42
N GLN A 423 31.86 24.38 2.77
CA GLN A 423 31.57 25.76 3.22
C GLN A 423 30.76 26.54 2.19
N GLN A 424 31.23 26.57 0.94
CA GLN A 424 30.55 27.26 -0.16
C GLN A 424 29.18 26.67 -0.46
N SER A 425 29.03 25.34 -0.33
CA SER A 425 27.74 24.67 -0.53
C SER A 425 26.73 25.01 0.58
N VAL A 426 27.16 25.00 1.84
CA VAL A 426 26.35 25.41 2.99
C VAL A 426 25.88 26.85 2.81
N GLU A 427 26.80 27.77 2.50
CA GLU A 427 26.47 29.17 2.24
C GLU A 427 25.51 29.34 1.05
N ALA A 428 25.80 28.71 -0.08
CA ALA A 428 24.99 28.81 -1.28
C ALA A 428 23.59 28.21 -1.12
N SER A 429 23.43 27.20 -0.26
CA SER A 429 22.12 26.59 0.05
C SER A 429 21.22 27.47 0.91
N GLY A 430 21.79 28.42 1.65
CA GLY A 430 21.06 29.23 2.62
C GLY A 430 20.50 28.43 3.80
N CYS A 431 21.02 27.22 4.08
CA CYS A 431 20.62 26.46 5.26
C CYS A 431 21.12 27.12 6.55
N GLU A 432 20.31 27.07 7.61
CA GLU A 432 20.67 27.61 8.93
C GLU A 432 20.95 26.50 9.95
N ILE A 433 20.62 25.24 9.62
CA ILE A 433 20.86 24.07 10.45
C ILE A 433 21.76 23.10 9.70
N VAL A 434 22.88 22.74 10.32
CA VAL A 434 23.85 21.78 9.76
C VAL A 434 24.07 20.63 10.72
N THR A 435 23.90 19.40 10.23
CA THR A 435 24.10 18.20 11.03
C THR A 435 25.56 17.73 11.04
N VAL A 436 26.04 17.33 12.23
CA VAL A 436 27.43 16.93 12.48
C VAL A 436 27.46 15.60 13.22
N ALA A 437 28.20 14.64 12.66
CA ALA A 437 28.43 13.36 13.31
C ALA A 437 29.43 13.49 14.47
N VAL A 438 28.95 13.30 15.69
CA VAL A 438 29.72 13.54 16.93
C VAL A 438 30.98 12.67 17.00
N ARG A 439 30.92 11.42 16.53
CA ARG A 439 32.07 10.49 16.51
C ARG A 439 33.27 11.01 15.71
N ARG A 440 33.06 11.90 14.73
CA ARG A 440 34.12 12.38 13.83
C ARG A 440 34.99 13.49 14.42
N VAL A 441 34.52 14.18 15.46
CA VAL A 441 35.25 15.28 16.10
C VAL A 441 36.26 14.76 17.15
N GLN A 442 36.05 13.56 17.70
CA GLN A 442 36.94 12.96 18.70
C GLN A 442 38.19 12.28 18.10
N THR A 443 38.08 11.75 16.89
CA THR A 443 39.19 11.08 16.21
C THR A 443 39.95 12.10 15.37
N LYS A 444 41.25 12.29 15.62
CA LYS A 444 42.20 12.96 14.68
C LYS A 444 42.37 12.12 13.38
N ALA A 445 41.25 11.71 12.78
CA ALA A 445 41.22 10.95 11.55
C ALA A 445 41.67 11.86 10.40
N PRO A 446 42.49 11.37 9.45
CA PRO A 446 42.93 12.16 8.31
C PRO A 446 41.75 12.81 7.57
N GLY A 447 41.82 14.11 7.32
CA GLY A 447 40.77 14.91 6.65
C GLY A 447 39.76 15.63 7.56
N HIS A 448 39.91 15.58 8.89
CA HIS A 448 38.95 16.12 9.86
C HIS A 448 39.51 17.17 10.84
N GLU A 449 40.79 17.53 10.71
CA GLU A 449 41.30 18.75 11.37
C GLU A 449 40.54 19.95 10.76
N GLY A 450 39.75 20.65 11.58
CA GLY A 450 39.14 21.92 11.20
C GLY A 450 37.62 21.98 11.03
N LEU A 451 36.82 20.93 11.28
CA LEU A 451 35.35 21.07 11.14
C LEU A 451 34.76 22.11 12.12
N ALA A 452 35.29 22.16 13.34
CA ALA A 452 34.96 23.17 14.34
C ALA A 452 35.26 24.60 13.87
N GLU A 453 36.30 24.77 13.04
CA GLU A 453 36.75 26.07 12.49
C GLU A 453 36.19 26.35 11.09
N ALA A 454 35.61 25.34 10.44
CA ALA A 454 35.15 25.42 9.06
C ALA A 454 33.83 26.17 8.90
N LEU A 455 32.96 26.18 9.90
CA LEU A 455 31.68 26.88 9.81
C LEU A 455 31.60 27.98 10.86
N ASP A 456 30.93 29.08 10.49
CA ASP A 456 30.58 30.14 11.42
C ASP A 456 29.39 29.68 12.27
N TRP A 457 29.68 29.05 13.42
CA TRP A 457 28.68 28.54 14.35
C TRP A 457 27.88 29.62 15.07
N GLN A 458 28.19 30.90 14.87
CA GLN A 458 27.32 32.01 15.30
C GLN A 458 26.15 32.22 14.31
N LYS A 459 26.37 31.88 13.03
CA LYS A 459 25.34 31.95 11.97
C LYS A 459 24.61 30.63 11.77
N ILE A 460 25.32 29.51 11.90
CA ILE A 460 24.77 28.16 11.68
C ILE A 460 24.45 27.49 13.00
N TRP A 461 23.23 26.99 13.14
CA TRP A 461 22.83 26.16 14.26
C TRP A 461 23.30 24.72 14.06
N MET A 462 24.02 24.18 15.04
CA MET A 462 24.52 22.83 14.94
C MET A 462 23.43 21.82 15.31
N LEU A 463 23.31 20.75 14.53
CA LEU A 463 22.46 19.60 14.85
C LEU A 463 23.33 18.35 15.06
N PRO A 464 23.84 18.08 16.28
CA PRO A 464 24.57 16.86 16.59
C PRO A 464 23.74 15.62 16.23
N ASN A 465 24.35 14.63 15.58
CA ASN A 465 23.69 13.38 15.25
C ASN A 465 24.37 12.16 15.86
N THR A 466 23.59 11.10 16.07
CA THR A 466 24.05 9.82 16.62
C THR A 466 24.41 8.81 15.52
N ALA A 467 24.78 9.27 14.32
CA ALA A 467 25.09 8.41 13.19
C ALA A 467 26.12 7.32 13.54
N GLY A 468 25.81 6.08 13.15
CA GLY A 468 26.62 4.90 13.41
C GLY A 468 26.37 4.23 14.76
N CYS A 469 25.42 4.73 15.57
CA CYS A 469 24.93 4.03 16.76
C CYS A 469 23.95 2.91 16.37
N LYS A 470 24.14 1.73 16.94
CA LYS A 470 23.32 0.54 16.65
C LYS A 470 22.25 0.25 17.69
N THR A 471 22.40 0.82 18.89
CA THR A 471 21.51 0.60 20.03
C THR A 471 21.08 1.92 20.64
N ALA A 472 19.96 1.90 21.38
CA ALA A 472 19.46 3.06 22.11
C ALA A 472 20.52 3.62 23.08
N GLU A 473 21.20 2.73 23.82
CA GLU A 473 22.22 3.11 24.79
C GLU A 473 23.42 3.82 24.13
N GLU A 474 23.89 3.34 22.98
CA GLU A 474 24.95 4.00 22.23
C GLU A 474 24.51 5.41 21.78
N ALA A 475 23.28 5.52 21.25
CA ALA A 475 22.75 6.79 20.78
C ALA A 475 22.61 7.81 21.92
N ILE A 476 22.11 7.39 23.10
CA ILE A 476 22.01 8.26 24.29
C ILE A 476 23.39 8.78 24.71
N ARG A 477 24.40 7.90 24.76
CA ARG A 477 25.78 8.30 25.13
C ARG A 477 26.36 9.31 24.13
N VAL A 478 26.15 9.08 22.83
CA VAL A 478 26.64 9.97 21.77
C VAL A 478 25.88 11.31 21.75
N ALA A 479 24.58 11.31 22.04
CA ALA A 479 23.77 12.52 22.15
C ALA A 479 24.29 13.45 23.26
N ARG A 480 24.61 12.90 24.45
CA ARG A 480 25.20 13.64 25.56
C ARG A 480 26.53 14.30 25.18
N LEU A 481 27.38 13.58 24.47
CA LEU A 481 28.63 14.14 23.95
C LEU A 481 28.38 15.24 22.90
N GLY A 482 27.36 15.07 22.04
CA GLY A 482 26.95 16.07 21.06
C GLY A 482 26.55 17.40 21.69
N ARG A 483 25.83 17.35 22.82
CA ARG A 483 25.48 18.55 23.61
C ARG A 483 26.72 19.26 24.16
N GLU A 484 27.67 18.53 24.74
CA GLU A 484 28.91 19.14 25.23
C GLU A 484 29.75 19.75 24.09
N MET A 485 29.77 19.11 22.92
CA MET A 485 30.41 19.66 21.73
C MET A 485 29.76 20.98 21.27
N ALA A 486 28.44 21.09 21.32
CA ALA A 486 27.74 22.33 20.98
C ALA A 486 28.08 23.48 21.92
N ARG A 487 28.20 23.18 23.22
CA ARG A 487 28.67 24.15 24.23
C ARG A 487 30.08 24.64 23.93
N LEU A 488 31.00 23.74 23.57
CA LEU A 488 32.37 24.11 23.21
C LEU A 488 32.46 25.01 21.96
N LEU A 489 31.47 24.92 21.06
CA LEU A 489 31.35 25.77 19.87
C LEU A 489 30.56 27.06 20.11
N GLY A 490 30.29 27.40 21.38
CA GLY A 490 29.60 28.64 21.78
C GLY A 490 28.08 28.59 21.72
N GLN A 491 27.48 27.41 21.56
CA GLN A 491 26.02 27.22 21.57
C GLN A 491 25.57 26.60 22.90
N GLU A 492 25.68 27.36 23.99
CA GLU A 492 25.49 26.86 25.37
C GLU A 492 24.09 26.26 25.62
N ASP A 493 23.07 26.84 24.99
CA ASP A 493 21.66 26.44 25.10
C ASP A 493 21.24 25.41 24.02
N ASN A 494 22.18 24.90 23.23
CA ASN A 494 21.85 23.95 22.18
C ASN A 494 21.66 22.53 22.73
N ASN A 495 20.39 22.15 22.87
CA ASN A 495 19.97 20.82 23.29
C ASN A 495 19.49 19.94 22.14
N PHE A 496 19.74 20.32 20.88
CA PHE A 496 19.24 19.58 19.72
C PHE A 496 20.02 18.28 19.56
N VAL A 497 19.31 17.22 19.18
CA VAL A 497 19.94 15.98 18.74
C VAL A 497 19.13 15.36 17.61
N LYS A 498 19.79 15.10 16.49
CA LYS A 498 19.27 14.21 15.45
C LYS A 498 19.49 12.77 15.91
N LEU A 499 18.41 12.14 16.38
CA LEU A 499 18.47 10.80 16.95
C LEU A 499 18.34 9.75 15.85
N GLU A 500 19.40 8.97 15.68
CA GLU A 500 19.53 7.88 14.72
C GLU A 500 19.98 6.60 15.47
N VAL A 501 19.15 5.56 15.41
CA VAL A 501 19.49 4.20 15.89
C VAL A 501 19.37 3.25 14.70
N ILE A 502 20.51 2.82 14.14
CA ILE A 502 20.56 2.06 12.89
C ILE A 502 21.40 0.78 13.14
N PRO A 503 20.77 -0.35 13.47
CA PRO A 503 21.49 -1.59 13.77
C PRO A 503 22.09 -2.24 12.51
N ASP A 504 21.39 -2.11 11.38
CA ASP A 504 21.77 -2.71 10.11
C ASP A 504 22.61 -1.74 9.25
N ALA A 505 23.83 -2.17 8.91
CA ALA A 505 24.77 -1.36 8.15
C ALA A 505 24.58 -1.45 6.62
N ARG A 506 23.71 -2.35 6.13
CA ARG A 506 23.52 -2.62 4.70
C ARG A 506 22.41 -1.76 4.11
N TYR A 507 21.25 -1.74 4.76
CA TYR A 507 20.03 -1.05 4.33
C TYR A 507 19.86 0.30 5.01
N LEU A 508 20.58 0.55 6.12
CA LEU A 508 20.59 1.84 6.82
C LEU A 508 19.20 2.31 7.27
N LEU A 509 18.31 1.38 7.62
CA LEU A 509 16.97 1.68 8.13
C LEU A 509 17.02 1.93 9.65
N PRO A 510 16.28 2.93 10.17
CA PRO A 510 16.22 3.18 11.60
C PRO A 510 15.41 2.09 12.31
N ASP A 511 15.88 1.68 13.48
CA ASP A 511 15.15 0.80 14.40
C ASP A 511 14.06 1.59 15.14
N PRO A 512 12.78 1.28 14.93
CA PRO A 512 11.69 2.01 15.57
C PRO A 512 11.68 1.86 17.10
N ILE A 513 12.06 0.68 17.63
CA ILE A 513 12.00 0.40 19.07
C ILE A 513 13.15 1.11 19.78
N GLY A 514 14.39 0.91 19.31
CA GLY A 514 15.56 1.58 19.87
C GLY A 514 15.49 3.10 19.75
N THR A 515 14.89 3.63 18.67
CA THR A 515 14.68 5.08 18.53
C THR A 515 13.70 5.61 19.56
N LEU A 516 12.58 4.93 19.80
CA LEU A 516 11.60 5.34 20.81
C LEU A 516 12.20 5.28 22.23
N GLU A 517 12.90 4.20 22.57
CA GLU A 517 13.57 4.03 23.85
C GLU A 517 14.59 5.15 24.13
N ALA A 518 15.43 5.47 23.14
CA ALA A 518 16.39 6.55 23.27
C ALA A 518 15.72 7.92 23.36
N ALA A 519 14.63 8.15 22.61
CA ALA A 519 13.88 9.39 22.66
C ALA A 519 13.25 9.63 24.05
N GLU A 520 12.64 8.60 24.64
CA GLU A 520 12.04 8.69 26.00
C GLU A 520 13.06 9.13 27.04
N GLN A 521 14.29 8.62 26.97
CA GLN A 521 15.34 8.98 27.90
C GLN A 521 15.88 10.38 27.63
N LEU A 522 16.15 10.72 26.37
CA LEU A 522 16.73 12.01 25.99
C LEU A 522 15.78 13.18 26.23
N VAL A 523 14.49 13.03 25.96
CA VAL A 523 13.49 14.06 26.27
C VAL A 523 13.43 14.32 27.77
N LYS A 524 13.47 13.29 28.62
CA LYS A 524 13.56 13.44 30.09
C LYS A 524 14.82 14.18 30.54
N GLU A 525 15.90 14.08 29.78
CA GLU A 525 17.17 14.79 30.02
C GLU A 525 17.22 16.21 29.44
N GLY A 526 16.09 16.71 28.90
CA GLY A 526 15.94 18.06 28.37
C GLY A 526 16.48 18.24 26.95
N PHE A 527 16.69 17.16 26.19
CA PHE A 527 17.05 17.27 24.78
C PHE A 527 15.86 17.67 23.93
N ALA A 528 16.11 18.55 22.94
CA ALA A 528 15.24 18.71 21.79
C ALA A 528 15.55 17.58 20.80
N VAL A 529 14.79 16.48 20.90
CA VAL A 529 15.02 15.28 20.10
C VAL A 529 14.35 15.43 18.73
N LEU A 530 15.13 15.21 17.68
CA LEU A 530 14.70 15.18 16.28
C LEU A 530 14.93 13.75 15.75
N PRO A 531 13.94 12.84 15.89
CA PRO A 531 14.13 11.41 15.62
C PRO A 531 14.01 11.07 14.13
N TYR A 532 15.04 10.40 13.61
CA TYR A 532 15.04 9.82 12.27
C TYR A 532 14.30 8.48 12.27
N ILE A 533 13.21 8.40 11.51
CA ILE A 533 12.31 7.25 11.52
C ILE A 533 11.92 6.80 10.12
N ASN A 534 11.44 5.55 10.01
CA ASN A 534 10.66 5.14 8.85
C ASN A 534 9.40 6.03 8.74
N ALA A 535 8.84 6.14 7.53
CA ALA A 535 7.55 6.79 7.32
C ALA A 535 6.40 5.96 7.95
N ASP A 536 6.31 5.99 9.28
CA ASP A 536 5.35 5.29 10.13
C ASP A 536 4.55 6.32 10.95
N PRO A 537 3.27 6.55 10.62
CA PRO A 537 2.43 7.51 11.34
C PRO A 537 2.21 7.19 12.83
N LEU A 538 2.18 5.91 13.20
CA LEU A 538 1.98 5.53 14.60
C LEU A 538 3.22 5.84 15.42
N LEU A 539 4.41 5.48 14.90
CA LEU A 539 5.67 5.80 15.57
C LEU A 539 5.88 7.32 15.67
N ALA A 540 5.59 8.07 14.61
CA ALA A 540 5.66 9.53 14.62
C ALA A 540 4.79 10.12 15.75
N LYS A 541 3.54 9.67 15.85
CA LYS A 541 2.63 10.08 16.92
C LYS A 541 3.16 9.72 18.32
N ARG A 542 3.72 8.52 18.50
CA ARG A 542 4.31 8.12 19.79
C ARG A 542 5.51 8.99 20.17
N LEU A 543 6.37 9.31 19.21
CA LEU A 543 7.53 10.19 19.43
C LEU A 543 7.09 11.62 19.76
N GLU A 544 6.04 12.12 19.11
CA GLU A 544 5.40 13.39 19.50
C GLU A 544 4.88 13.32 20.94
N GLU A 545 4.14 12.26 21.31
CA GLU A 545 3.59 12.07 22.66
C GLU A 545 4.68 11.98 23.74
N VAL A 546 5.85 11.43 23.41
CA VAL A 546 7.04 11.41 24.27
C VAL A 546 7.61 12.82 24.50
N GLY A 547 7.38 13.74 23.55
CA GLY A 547 7.85 15.11 23.62
C GLY A 547 9.03 15.42 22.68
N CYS A 548 9.23 14.64 21.62
CA CYS A 548 10.20 14.99 20.57
C CYS A 548 9.87 16.35 19.95
N ALA A 549 10.90 17.12 19.62
CA ALA A 549 10.76 18.48 19.10
C ALA A 549 10.34 18.52 17.61
N THR A 550 10.54 17.42 16.90
CA THR A 550 10.09 17.17 15.52
C THR A 550 9.77 15.69 15.36
N VAL A 551 9.30 15.30 14.17
CA VAL A 551 9.40 13.93 13.65
C VAL A 551 10.08 13.97 12.29
N MET A 552 11.01 13.05 12.03
CA MET A 552 11.79 13.05 10.79
C MET A 552 11.61 11.78 9.97
N PRO A 553 10.48 11.61 9.24
CA PRO A 553 10.27 10.45 8.39
C PRO A 553 11.22 10.45 7.19
N LEU A 554 11.73 9.28 6.86
CA LEU A 554 12.58 9.10 5.69
C LEU A 554 11.78 9.11 4.38
N GLY A 555 12.29 9.83 3.36
CA GLY A 555 11.74 9.74 2.00
C GLY A 555 12.02 8.37 1.36
N SER A 556 13.27 7.94 1.46
CA SER A 556 13.80 6.61 1.12
C SER A 556 15.15 6.43 1.86
N PRO A 557 15.73 5.20 1.89
CA PRO A 557 16.91 4.91 2.72
C PRO A 557 18.10 5.86 2.50
N ILE A 558 18.88 6.12 3.55
CA ILE A 558 19.98 7.10 3.51
C ILE A 558 20.95 6.80 2.36
N GLY A 559 21.15 7.79 1.49
CA GLY A 559 22.09 7.71 0.39
C GLY A 559 21.61 6.92 -0.83
N SER A 560 20.35 6.45 -0.87
CA SER A 560 19.77 5.77 -2.03
C SER A 560 19.46 6.73 -3.19
N GLY A 561 19.02 7.96 -2.87
CA GLY A 561 18.58 8.95 -3.87
C GLY A 561 17.32 8.54 -4.64
N GLN A 562 16.47 7.67 -4.07
CA GLN A 562 15.28 7.12 -4.75
C GLN A 562 14.06 8.06 -4.72
N GLY A 563 14.19 9.27 -4.17
CA GLY A 563 13.09 10.20 -3.94
C GLY A 563 12.18 9.80 -2.79
N ILE A 564 11.00 10.40 -2.73
CA ILE A 564 9.97 10.17 -1.72
C ILE A 564 9.11 8.98 -2.17
N GLN A 565 9.33 7.79 -1.59
CA GLN A 565 8.67 6.54 -2.02
C GLN A 565 7.41 6.22 -1.19
N ASN A 566 7.35 6.65 0.07
CA ASN A 566 6.20 6.43 0.97
C ASN A 566 5.46 7.74 1.25
N GLU A 567 5.08 8.44 0.18
CA GLU A 567 4.41 9.74 0.23
C GLU A 567 3.12 9.70 1.06
N ALA A 568 2.32 8.64 0.94
CA ALA A 568 1.04 8.54 1.65
C ALA A 568 1.24 8.57 3.17
N ASN A 569 2.20 7.82 3.70
CA ASN A 569 2.49 7.84 5.13
C ASN A 569 3.10 9.17 5.57
N ILE A 570 3.96 9.79 4.74
CA ILE A 570 4.53 11.12 5.02
C ILE A 570 3.42 12.17 5.08
N LYS A 571 2.43 12.13 4.17
CA LYS A 571 1.24 13.00 4.23
C LYS A 571 0.45 12.81 5.52
N ILE A 572 0.22 11.57 5.95
CA ILE A 572 -0.47 11.29 7.22
C ILE A 572 0.33 11.90 8.39
N ILE A 573 1.66 11.74 8.40
CA ILE A 573 2.52 12.33 9.43
C ILE A 573 2.41 13.86 9.41
N ILE A 574 2.48 14.49 8.23
CA ILE A 574 2.32 15.95 8.05
C ILE A 574 0.95 16.43 8.57
N GLU A 575 -0.13 15.74 8.21
CA GLU A 575 -1.49 16.13 8.57
C GLU A 575 -1.78 15.95 10.07
N GLN A 576 -1.19 14.95 10.72
CA GLN A 576 -1.51 14.59 12.10
C GLN A 576 -0.54 15.16 13.14
N SER A 577 0.70 15.48 12.75
CA SER A 577 1.71 15.93 13.69
C SER A 577 1.47 17.39 14.11
N LYS A 578 1.64 17.67 15.40
CA LYS A 578 1.60 19.04 15.94
C LYS A 578 2.99 19.64 16.09
N VAL A 579 4.02 18.79 16.00
CA VAL A 579 5.43 19.19 15.93
C VAL A 579 5.86 19.25 14.46
N PRO A 580 6.88 20.05 14.12
CA PRO A 580 7.35 20.15 12.74
C PRO A 580 7.74 18.79 12.14
N VAL A 581 7.36 18.56 10.89
CA VAL A 581 7.72 17.36 10.14
C VAL A 581 8.86 17.66 9.19
N VAL A 582 9.98 16.95 9.36
CA VAL A 582 11.18 17.12 8.55
C VAL A 582 11.39 15.89 7.68
N ILE A 583 11.24 15.99 6.36
CA ILE A 583 11.58 14.86 5.48
C ILE A 583 13.10 14.72 5.46
N ASP A 584 13.61 13.61 5.97
CA ASP A 584 15.04 13.33 6.05
C ASP A 584 15.46 12.24 5.06
N ALA A 585 16.57 12.46 4.37
CA ALA A 585 17.09 11.53 3.37
C ALA A 585 16.11 11.22 2.23
N GLY A 586 16.55 10.37 1.31
CA GLY A 586 15.80 9.97 0.13
C GLY A 586 15.69 10.99 -1.01
N ILE A 587 15.72 12.29 -0.71
CA ILE A 587 15.69 13.36 -1.72
C ILE A 587 17.00 13.38 -2.51
N GLY A 588 16.91 13.11 -3.81
CA GLY A 588 18.01 13.04 -4.76
C GLY A 588 18.12 14.26 -5.69
N SER A 589 17.03 15.00 -5.93
CA SER A 589 16.99 16.11 -6.88
C SER A 589 16.23 17.35 -6.36
N PRO A 590 16.48 18.56 -6.91
CA PRO A 590 15.74 19.76 -6.54
C PRO A 590 14.22 19.63 -6.75
N SER A 591 13.76 18.94 -7.80
CA SER A 591 12.33 18.71 -8.03
C SER A 591 11.68 17.90 -6.90
N GLU A 592 12.40 16.94 -6.32
CA GLU A 592 11.92 16.17 -5.16
C GLU A 592 11.91 16.99 -3.87
N ALA A 593 12.87 17.92 -3.72
CA ALA A 593 12.86 18.88 -2.62
C ALA A 593 11.64 19.82 -2.71
N ALA A 594 11.37 20.39 -3.89
CA ALA A 594 10.17 21.19 -4.12
C ALA A 594 8.91 20.36 -3.82
N TYR A 595 8.87 19.11 -4.31
CA TYR A 595 7.77 18.18 -4.04
C TYR A 595 7.55 17.95 -2.55
N GLY A 596 8.60 17.66 -1.78
CA GLY A 596 8.50 17.47 -0.32
C GLY A 596 7.89 18.67 0.40
N MET A 597 8.20 19.89 -0.04
CA MET A 597 7.58 21.10 0.51
C MET A 597 6.14 21.31 0.04
N GLU A 598 5.82 20.97 -1.22
CA GLU A 598 4.45 20.99 -1.76
C GLU A 598 3.52 20.00 -1.03
N LEU A 599 4.07 18.90 -0.50
CA LEU A 599 3.35 17.96 0.35
C LEU A 599 2.92 18.56 1.70
N GLY A 600 3.53 19.67 2.11
CA GLY A 600 3.27 20.33 3.38
C GLY A 600 4.31 20.04 4.46
N ALA A 601 5.45 19.43 4.13
CA ALA A 601 6.53 19.28 5.11
C ALA A 601 7.00 20.66 5.61
N ASP A 602 7.47 20.71 6.86
CA ASP A 602 7.96 21.95 7.46
C ASP A 602 9.41 22.22 7.08
N ALA A 603 10.20 21.16 6.90
CA ALA A 603 11.59 21.27 6.49
C ALA A 603 12.07 20.01 5.79
N LEU A 604 13.25 20.09 5.17
CA LEU A 604 13.94 18.99 4.53
C LEU A 604 15.35 18.87 5.10
N LEU A 605 15.83 17.64 5.32
CA LEU A 605 17.24 17.39 5.60
C LEU A 605 17.87 16.64 4.42
N VAL A 606 18.76 17.31 3.68
CA VAL A 606 19.38 16.79 2.46
C VAL A 606 20.90 16.95 2.54
N ASN A 607 21.64 15.83 2.61
CA ASN A 607 23.11 15.85 2.57
C ASN A 607 23.68 15.13 1.36
N SER A 608 23.43 13.83 1.20
CA SER A 608 24.14 13.03 0.19
C SER A 608 23.91 13.50 -1.24
N ALA A 609 22.71 13.96 -1.59
CA ALA A 609 22.44 14.52 -2.91
C ALA A 609 23.26 15.80 -3.21
N ILE A 610 23.53 16.61 -2.18
CA ILE A 610 24.36 17.82 -2.32
C ILE A 610 25.84 17.45 -2.32
N ALA A 611 26.30 16.73 -1.29
CA ALA A 611 27.71 16.43 -1.06
C ALA A 611 28.34 15.56 -2.17
N LEU A 612 27.56 14.64 -2.75
CA LEU A 612 28.02 13.72 -3.81
C LEU A 612 27.70 14.23 -5.22
N ALA A 613 27.12 15.42 -5.36
CA ALA A 613 26.89 16.02 -6.67
C ALA A 613 28.22 16.33 -7.36
N LYS A 614 28.21 16.35 -8.70
CA LYS A 614 29.35 16.81 -9.50
C LYS A 614 29.81 18.22 -9.12
N ASP A 615 28.84 19.09 -8.76
CA ASP A 615 29.07 20.43 -8.25
C ASP A 615 28.21 20.65 -6.99
N PRO A 616 28.77 20.42 -5.79
CA PRO A 616 28.04 20.56 -4.53
C PRO A 616 27.56 21.99 -4.24
N VAL A 617 28.24 23.02 -4.76
CA VAL A 617 27.87 24.42 -4.53
C VAL A 617 26.63 24.77 -5.33
N GLN A 618 26.62 24.44 -6.62
CA GLN A 618 25.43 24.62 -7.45
C GLN A 618 24.26 23.76 -6.98
N MET A 619 24.51 22.51 -6.59
CA MET A 619 23.44 21.65 -6.08
C MET A 619 22.87 22.18 -4.76
N GLY A 620 23.72 22.68 -3.85
CA GLY A 620 23.28 23.33 -2.60
C GLY A 620 22.35 24.50 -2.88
N ARG A 621 22.74 25.41 -3.79
CA ARG A 621 21.90 26.52 -4.23
C ARG A 621 20.58 26.07 -4.86
N ALA A 622 20.61 25.07 -5.72
CA ALA A 622 19.42 24.55 -6.38
C ALA A 622 18.43 23.94 -5.39
N MET A 623 18.92 23.18 -4.40
CA MET A 623 18.09 22.62 -3.32
C MET A 623 17.46 23.72 -2.46
N GLY A 624 18.21 24.78 -2.12
CA GLY A 624 17.69 25.93 -1.37
C GLY A 624 16.59 26.69 -2.12
N LEU A 625 16.77 26.91 -3.43
CA LEU A 625 15.76 27.51 -4.29
C LEU A 625 14.51 26.63 -4.41
N ALA A 626 14.69 25.33 -4.60
CA ALA A 626 13.57 24.39 -4.72
C ALA A 626 12.76 24.28 -3.42
N THR A 627 13.43 24.27 -2.27
CA THR A 627 12.77 24.27 -0.96
C THR A 627 11.92 25.52 -0.79
N THR A 628 12.46 26.69 -1.13
CA THR A 628 11.72 27.96 -1.10
C THR A 628 10.53 27.93 -2.07
N ALA A 629 10.75 27.51 -3.31
CA ALA A 629 9.72 27.46 -4.34
C ALA A 629 8.56 26.52 -3.95
N GLY A 630 8.87 25.31 -3.47
CA GLY A 630 7.86 24.35 -3.04
C GLY A 630 7.06 24.84 -1.83
N ARG A 631 7.69 25.54 -0.87
CA ARG A 631 6.95 26.13 0.25
C ARG A 631 6.03 27.25 -0.19
N LEU A 632 6.50 28.12 -1.09
CA LEU A 632 5.66 29.17 -1.67
C LEU A 632 4.48 28.58 -2.44
N ALA A 633 4.69 27.49 -3.18
CA ALA A 633 3.62 26.79 -3.89
C ALA A 633 2.59 26.17 -2.93
N TYR A 634 3.04 25.59 -1.81
CA TYR A 634 2.15 25.09 -0.74
C TYR A 634 1.29 26.22 -0.15
N LEU A 635 1.91 27.33 0.26
CA LEU A 635 1.20 28.48 0.84
C LEU A 635 0.25 29.17 -0.15
N ALA A 636 0.64 29.26 -1.42
CA ALA A 636 -0.19 29.88 -2.46
C ALA A 636 -1.45 29.06 -2.77
N GLY A 637 -1.48 27.78 -2.41
CA GLY A 637 -2.54 26.85 -2.75
C GLY A 637 -2.47 26.47 -4.23
N ARG A 638 -1.86 25.32 -4.54
CA ARG A 638 -1.85 24.76 -5.88
C ARG A 638 -3.29 24.51 -6.38
N ILE A 639 -3.53 24.77 -7.67
CA ILE A 639 -4.81 24.42 -8.31
C ILE A 639 -5.15 22.93 -8.07
N PRO A 640 -6.44 22.58 -7.85
CA PRO A 640 -6.83 21.19 -7.71
C PRO A 640 -6.43 20.37 -8.93
N VAL A 641 -5.93 19.16 -8.70
CA VAL A 641 -5.67 18.21 -9.79
C VAL A 641 -7.02 17.78 -10.37
N GLN A 642 -7.26 18.14 -11.63
CA GLN A 642 -8.46 17.77 -12.37
C GLN A 642 -8.12 16.68 -13.40
N HIS A 643 -9.00 15.69 -13.53
CA HIS A 643 -8.79 14.57 -14.45
C HIS A 643 -9.15 14.88 -15.91
N ILE A 644 -9.85 16.00 -16.14
CA ILE A 644 -10.24 16.46 -17.47
C ILE A 644 -9.75 17.89 -17.62
N ALA A 645 -9.10 18.19 -18.75
CA ALA A 645 -8.69 19.55 -19.06
C ALA A 645 -9.94 20.43 -19.21
N SER A 646 -10.00 21.50 -18.43
CA SER A 646 -11.00 22.55 -18.59
C SER A 646 -10.42 23.64 -19.49
N ALA A 647 -11.14 24.03 -20.54
CA ALA A 647 -10.68 25.08 -21.44
C ALA A 647 -10.57 26.41 -20.68
N SER A 648 -9.38 27.02 -20.66
CA SER A 648 -9.15 28.31 -20.01
C SER A 648 -9.72 29.51 -20.77
N SER A 649 -10.22 29.30 -22.00
CA SER A 649 -10.66 30.34 -22.93
C SER A 649 -12.17 30.26 -23.22
N PRO A 650 -12.90 31.39 -23.32
CA PRO A 650 -14.32 31.39 -23.69
C PRO A 650 -14.54 30.78 -25.08
N GLN A 651 -15.54 29.90 -25.23
CA GLN A 651 -15.89 29.27 -26.51
C GLN A 651 -16.69 30.18 -27.47
N THR A 652 -16.91 31.44 -27.11
CA THR A 652 -17.58 32.43 -27.97
C THR A 652 -16.67 32.84 -29.13
N GLY A 653 -17.03 32.45 -30.36
CA GLY A 653 -16.38 32.91 -31.59
C GLY A 653 -15.72 31.84 -32.46
N LEU A 654 -15.93 30.54 -32.18
CA LEU A 654 -15.41 29.49 -33.04
C LEU A 654 -16.14 29.48 -34.40
N VAL A 655 -15.39 29.69 -35.47
CA VAL A 655 -15.86 29.66 -36.86
C VAL A 655 -16.25 28.23 -37.20
N SER A 656 -17.53 27.98 -37.42
CA SER A 656 -18.05 26.70 -37.89
C SER A 656 -17.69 26.51 -39.36
N THR A 657 -16.91 25.47 -39.67
CA THR A 657 -16.70 24.96 -41.04
C THR A 657 -17.56 23.75 -41.32
#